data_AF-A0AAD2ZW31-F1
#
_entry.id   AF-A0AAD2ZW31-F1
#
_cell.length_a   1.000
_cell.length_b   1.000
_cell.length_c   1.000
_cell.angle_alpha   90.00
_cell.angle_beta   90.00
_cell.angle_gamma   90.00
#
_symmetry.space_group_name_H-M   'P 1'
#
loop_
_entity.id
_entity.type
_entity.pdbx_description
1 polymer ?
#
loop_
_entity_poly.entity_id
_entity_poly.type
_entity_poly.pdbx_seq_one_letter_code
_entity_poly.pdbx_strand_id
1 'polypeptide(L)'
;MELKNFFAQDDQGNVLSNATCYLFERGTENLISGLVGVTGQALSNPFSANDDGLIQFSAPNGLYELHVVKGNRRNRIPVQLTDVSDSIADANAEADRAHCEADRAESVVAEAGKFQRDDVGSVERTSKAKLADIVNAKDFGAIGDNRIHTLHENFDTLEEAQAQYPFVTSLTQSLDWAAAYAAQLTGEEVTFNDGRYWMSDELLPMDSGMWLTARGAGDAWEHLDPSIPKTNDRGVHFIFYGTGAKTRTLYGVTDMRTAGGVLDNPDSVNALDTKYALTSFHNNDASDGVESTLRKFSCGIYVKPGAQNAGIRGIRIHPSYDGIDGYNDVMRTGLGDEWDVGVFIDNAPFFTLESNQIVGYWRIKGVLQGCASRPGVQGKNFFTRITNNVIQSGLAIRGGDQSKVVATTDTTIDVPWADNHPYRNSGSINTPKGNFNYTSTSKVAGTPNGTVLRFNGVSPSPVAAALGNGPIRISSGSGLGGMSVTGNIITGLDHSSMLLASNPLIGLGISNALEISGTMRQPWFARNYMQTREDVIAHFHACDDIRMSQNQWEANDFRLVPGGPFSPVHGGRIIASPQDISNPLATASGDTSLSLYQHHSAPYVDLFPYVARTAGSKFSSSVGFFKPRRLQYPDLQMPDSDHLDVQALDTQDVRIRLAPSRSAYFQDSNNVTKVTVAHSGTISLAAAAQLNFGAAAAFINATPGYEINLRHGTEIEWQVTAAGSWVPGTDGKPNIGSAIRRVNNSFFTVAPTVSSDALLKKLRGLLSAQELAAWGSIQPKIYQMLDMVAEKGEDAARLHAGYVAQEVQQAFIDHGLDPCRYALWCEDINYRTEVQTRRAQRQKVELVTEVREIIEIRNGVPTLLSIVEDVEHLVNELVAVVDEQGYEVRDHAGHLRYASVPVMEEYDEEVEVLIEDGTRLGLRYEQCLVFDIAYLRSVCAALDTRLSAIEDAT
;
A
#
# COMPACT_ATOMS: atom_id res chain seq x y z
N MET A 1 -93.44 -6.83 47.74
CA MET A 1 -94.13 -5.56 47.45
C MET A 1 -94.57 -4.90 48.75
N GLU A 2 -94.35 -3.58 48.89
CA GLU A 2 -94.77 -2.80 50.06
C GLU A 2 -96.31 -2.77 50.17
N LEU A 3 -96.87 -3.02 51.36
CA LEU A 3 -98.31 -2.91 51.62
C LEU A 3 -98.63 -1.52 52.16
N LYS A 4 -99.52 -0.80 51.48
CA LYS A 4 -100.03 0.50 51.94
C LYS A 4 -101.45 0.35 52.47
N ASN A 5 -101.69 1.03 53.58
CA ASN A 5 -102.99 1.07 54.26
C ASN A 5 -103.47 2.52 54.33
N PHE A 6 -104.70 2.76 53.89
CA PHE A 6 -105.39 4.05 53.99
C PHE A 6 -106.76 3.84 54.62
N PHE A 7 -107.32 4.86 55.26
CA PHE A 7 -108.67 4.80 55.81
C PHE A 7 -109.52 5.88 55.13
N ALA A 8 -110.64 5.48 54.54
CA ALA A 8 -111.61 6.36 53.94
C ALA A 8 -112.57 6.86 55.03
N GLN A 9 -112.50 8.16 55.33
CA GLN A 9 -113.38 8.85 56.28
C GLN A 9 -113.89 10.15 55.65
N ASP A 10 -114.97 10.71 56.19
CA ASP A 10 -115.43 12.06 55.84
C ASP A 10 -114.87 13.16 56.74
N ASP A 11 -115.18 14.42 56.40
CA ASP A 11 -114.67 15.60 57.11
C ASP A 11 -115.13 15.69 58.58
N GLN A 12 -116.08 14.85 58.99
CA GLN A 12 -116.55 14.70 60.37
C GLN A 12 -115.94 13.46 61.08
N GLY A 13 -115.07 12.70 60.40
CA GLY A 13 -114.43 11.49 60.92
C GLY A 13 -115.29 10.23 60.85
N ASN A 14 -116.44 10.26 60.15
CA ASN A 14 -117.26 9.07 59.96
C ASN A 14 -116.65 8.16 58.89
N VAL A 15 -116.76 6.85 59.10
CA VAL A 15 -116.21 5.82 58.20
C VAL A 15 -116.96 5.80 56.86
N LEU A 16 -116.21 5.81 55.75
CA LEU A 16 -116.72 5.62 54.40
C LEU A 16 -116.55 4.15 53.96
N SER A 17 -117.44 3.29 54.47
CA SER A 17 -117.45 1.87 54.10
C SER A 17 -117.71 1.67 52.60
N ASN A 18 -117.09 0.66 51.99
CA ASN A 18 -117.31 0.31 50.58
C ASN A 18 -117.10 1.49 49.60
N ALA A 19 -116.11 2.34 49.85
CA ALA A 19 -115.69 3.38 48.90
C ALA A 19 -114.90 2.75 47.74
N THR A 20 -115.19 3.15 46.50
CA THR A 20 -114.50 2.64 45.31
C THR A 20 -113.15 3.32 45.15
N CYS A 21 -112.10 2.53 45.06
CA CYS A 21 -110.71 2.93 45.00
C CYS A 21 -110.12 2.58 43.63
N TYR A 22 -109.45 3.54 43.02
CA TYR A 22 -108.71 3.39 41.76
C TYR A 22 -107.26 3.76 42.02
N LEU A 23 -106.32 2.94 41.52
CA LEU A 23 -104.90 3.31 41.54
C LEU A 23 -104.42 3.60 40.12
N PHE A 24 -103.99 4.83 39.87
CA PHE A 24 -103.47 5.30 38.59
C PHE A 24 -101.96 5.40 38.60
N GLU A 25 -101.34 5.27 37.44
CA GLU A 25 -99.97 5.75 37.24
C GLU A 25 -99.97 7.28 37.37
N ARG A 26 -99.06 7.82 38.20
CA ARG A 26 -99.10 9.22 38.62
C ARG A 26 -99.06 10.17 37.42
N GLY A 27 -100.02 11.08 37.34
CA GLY A 27 -100.13 12.04 36.24
C GLY A 27 -100.84 11.52 34.99
N THR A 28 -101.41 10.31 35.03
CA THR A 28 -102.20 9.71 33.94
C THR A 28 -103.59 9.29 34.43
N GLU A 29 -104.49 8.94 33.51
CA GLU A 29 -105.77 8.26 33.82
C GLU A 29 -105.71 6.74 33.55
N ASN A 30 -104.51 6.17 33.42
CA ASN A 30 -104.33 4.75 33.16
C ASN A 30 -104.35 3.97 34.49
N LEU A 31 -105.28 3.02 34.59
CA LEU A 31 -105.32 2.09 35.73
C LEU A 31 -104.15 1.13 35.64
N ILE A 32 -103.44 0.99 36.76
CA ILE A 32 -102.32 0.06 36.83
C ILE A 32 -102.85 -1.36 37.06
N SER A 33 -102.19 -2.33 36.43
CA SER A 33 -102.42 -3.77 36.62
C SER A 33 -101.45 -4.36 37.66
N GLY A 34 -101.78 -5.53 38.20
CA GLY A 34 -100.88 -6.24 39.11
C GLY A 34 -100.95 -5.79 40.57
N LEU A 35 -102.07 -5.18 41.00
CA LEU A 35 -102.30 -4.97 42.42
C LEU A 35 -102.48 -6.33 43.12
N VAL A 36 -102.01 -6.37 44.35
CA VAL A 36 -102.20 -7.51 45.25
C VAL A 36 -102.78 -7.02 46.57
N GLY A 37 -103.73 -7.78 47.10
CA GLY A 37 -104.33 -7.54 48.40
C GLY A 37 -103.43 -8.04 49.54
N VAL A 38 -103.87 -7.82 50.78
CA VAL A 38 -103.13 -8.19 52.01
C VAL A 38 -102.75 -9.68 52.11
N THR A 39 -103.50 -10.55 51.44
CA THR A 39 -103.26 -12.00 51.41
C THR A 39 -102.36 -12.45 50.24
N GLY A 40 -101.81 -11.51 49.46
CA GLY A 40 -101.00 -11.78 48.27
C GLY A 40 -101.79 -12.23 47.05
N GLN A 41 -103.13 -12.25 47.12
CA GLN A 41 -104.02 -12.53 45.99
C GLN A 41 -104.15 -11.31 45.08
N ALA A 42 -104.31 -11.54 43.77
CA ALA A 42 -104.53 -10.47 42.80
C ALA A 42 -105.76 -9.64 43.17
N LEU A 43 -105.59 -8.33 43.22
CA LEU A 43 -106.61 -7.34 43.53
C LEU A 43 -107.01 -6.63 42.23
N SER A 44 -108.31 -6.52 41.97
CA SER A 44 -108.82 -5.81 40.79
C SER A 44 -108.59 -4.30 40.90
N ASN A 45 -108.53 -3.59 39.78
CA ASN A 45 -108.53 -2.13 39.74
C ASN A 45 -109.70 -1.68 38.84
N PRO A 46 -110.77 -1.05 39.37
CA PRO A 46 -110.94 -0.62 40.76
C PRO A 46 -111.16 -1.75 41.78
N PHE A 47 -110.94 -1.41 43.05
CA PHE A 47 -111.27 -2.21 44.23
C PHE A 47 -112.05 -1.38 45.25
N SER A 48 -112.49 -1.97 46.36
CA SER A 48 -113.29 -1.28 47.37
C SER A 48 -112.63 -1.30 48.74
N ALA A 49 -112.84 -0.23 49.52
CA ALA A 49 -112.56 -0.22 50.95
C ALA A 49 -113.48 -1.21 51.68
N ASN A 50 -113.02 -1.79 52.79
CA ASN A 50 -113.85 -2.72 53.58
C ASN A 50 -114.95 -1.98 54.39
N ASP A 51 -115.67 -2.72 55.24
CA ASP A 51 -116.76 -2.18 56.06
C ASP A 51 -116.30 -1.14 57.10
N ASP A 52 -115.01 -1.16 57.47
CA ASP A 52 -114.37 -0.19 58.37
C ASP A 52 -113.72 0.99 57.60
N GLY A 53 -113.92 1.07 56.28
CA GLY A 53 -113.33 2.09 55.42
C GLY A 53 -111.83 1.89 55.16
N LEU A 54 -111.25 0.76 55.55
CA LEU A 54 -109.84 0.43 55.32
C LEU A 54 -109.61 0.04 53.85
N ILE A 55 -108.61 0.66 53.24
CA ILE A 55 -108.10 0.45 51.89
C ILE A 55 -106.71 -0.15 52.04
N GLN A 56 -106.47 -1.35 51.50
CA GLN A 56 -105.16 -1.99 51.55
C GLN A 56 -104.78 -2.51 50.17
N PHE A 57 -103.60 -2.16 49.71
CA PHE A 57 -103.06 -2.68 48.46
C PHE A 57 -101.53 -2.63 48.46
N SER A 58 -100.97 -3.53 47.66
CA SER A 58 -99.58 -3.53 47.23
C SER A 58 -99.55 -3.47 45.70
N ALA A 59 -98.53 -2.84 45.15
CA ALA A 59 -98.27 -2.80 43.71
C ALA A 59 -96.74 -2.77 43.46
N PRO A 60 -96.28 -2.90 42.20
CA PRO A 60 -94.87 -2.81 41.84
C PRO A 60 -94.20 -1.48 42.23
N ASN A 61 -92.88 -1.40 42.08
CA ASN A 61 -92.12 -0.18 42.38
C ASN A 61 -92.53 0.96 41.46
N GLY A 62 -92.95 2.08 42.04
CA GLY A 62 -93.40 3.22 41.24
C GLY A 62 -94.08 4.33 42.02
N LEU A 63 -94.40 5.39 41.28
CA LEU A 63 -95.17 6.54 41.75
C LEU A 63 -96.60 6.45 41.18
N TYR A 64 -97.58 6.48 42.06
CA TYR A 64 -98.99 6.25 41.78
C TYR A 64 -99.88 7.35 42.35
N GLU A 65 -101.14 7.38 41.93
CA GLU A 65 -102.19 8.27 42.46
C GLU A 65 -103.44 7.45 42.81
N LEU A 66 -103.79 7.40 44.11
CA LEU A 66 -104.94 6.69 44.64
C LEU A 66 -106.16 7.61 44.65
N HIS A 67 -107.20 7.26 43.91
CA HIS A 67 -108.47 7.97 43.91
C HIS A 67 -109.51 7.19 44.72
N VAL A 68 -110.09 7.82 45.73
CA VAL A 68 -111.13 7.24 46.59
C VAL A 68 -112.45 7.95 46.34
N VAL A 69 -113.48 7.19 45.97
CA VAL A 69 -114.78 7.71 45.49
C VAL A 69 -115.94 7.09 46.27
N LYS A 70 -116.79 7.93 46.88
CA LYS A 70 -118.06 7.50 47.52
C LYS A 70 -119.14 8.57 47.31
N GLY A 71 -120.19 8.24 46.56
CA GLY A 71 -121.22 9.22 46.17
C GLY A 71 -120.61 10.41 45.43
N ASN A 72 -120.83 11.62 45.93
CA ASN A 72 -120.26 12.85 45.35
C ASN A 72 -118.84 13.19 45.87
N ARG A 73 -118.28 12.43 46.82
CA ARG A 73 -116.94 12.66 47.39
C ARG A 73 -115.87 11.97 46.53
N ARG A 74 -114.84 12.72 46.12
CA ARG A 74 -113.69 12.22 45.35
C ARG A 74 -112.39 12.83 45.91
N ASN A 75 -111.52 12.00 46.44
CA ASN A 75 -110.20 12.41 46.95
C ASN A 75 -109.08 11.72 46.18
N ARG A 76 -107.96 12.43 45.99
CA ARG A 76 -106.77 11.94 45.28
C ARG A 76 -105.56 12.01 46.22
N ILE A 77 -104.81 10.92 46.31
CA ILE A 77 -103.67 10.79 47.22
C ILE A 77 -102.47 10.29 46.41
N PRO A 78 -101.34 11.02 46.35
CA PRO A 78 -100.13 10.49 45.75
C PRO A 78 -99.55 9.37 46.62
N VAL A 79 -99.19 8.24 46.02
CA VAL A 79 -98.67 7.06 46.70
C VAL A 79 -97.38 6.60 46.02
N GLN A 80 -96.32 6.35 46.78
CA GLN A 80 -95.12 5.69 46.31
C GLN A 80 -95.05 4.29 46.91
N LEU A 81 -94.71 3.30 46.10
CA LEU A 81 -94.46 1.93 46.54
C LEU A 81 -93.02 1.56 46.24
N THR A 82 -92.31 1.02 47.24
CA THR A 82 -90.91 0.61 47.13
C THR A 82 -90.71 -0.80 47.70
N ASP A 83 -90.30 -1.73 46.85
CA ASP A 83 -89.92 -3.09 47.15
C ASP A 83 -88.40 -3.16 47.27
N VAL A 84 -87.98 -3.32 48.52
CA VAL A 84 -86.57 -3.36 48.91
C VAL A 84 -85.94 -4.67 48.44
N SER A 85 -86.70 -5.76 48.28
CA SER A 85 -86.17 -7.07 47.89
C SER A 85 -85.73 -7.11 46.43
N ASP A 86 -86.54 -6.54 45.52
CA ASP A 86 -86.18 -6.43 44.10
C ASP A 86 -85.00 -5.47 43.91
N SER A 87 -84.98 -4.36 44.65
CA SER A 87 -83.87 -3.40 44.62
C SER A 87 -82.54 -4.02 45.10
N ILE A 88 -82.59 -4.94 46.07
CA ILE A 88 -81.42 -5.70 46.53
C ILE A 88 -81.00 -6.75 45.48
N ALA A 89 -81.95 -7.42 44.84
CA ALA A 89 -81.66 -8.41 43.81
C ALA A 89 -80.98 -7.78 42.59
N ASP A 90 -81.45 -6.61 42.15
CA ASP A 90 -80.84 -5.84 41.06
C ASP A 90 -79.43 -5.36 41.43
N ALA A 91 -79.24 -4.87 42.67
CA ALA A 91 -77.93 -4.45 43.16
C ALA A 91 -76.92 -5.62 43.23
N ASN A 92 -77.37 -6.80 43.65
CA ASN A 92 -76.51 -8.00 43.69
C ASN A 92 -76.17 -8.50 42.28
N ALA A 93 -77.13 -8.49 41.35
CA ALA A 93 -76.87 -8.88 39.95
C ALA A 93 -75.86 -7.94 39.27
N GLU A 94 -75.91 -6.64 39.59
CA GLU A 94 -74.94 -5.67 39.09
C GLU A 94 -73.55 -5.85 39.76
N ALA A 95 -73.51 -6.18 41.05
CA ALA A 95 -72.26 -6.52 41.73
C ALA A 95 -71.59 -7.78 41.15
N ASP A 96 -72.38 -8.81 40.83
CA ASP A 96 -71.87 -10.04 40.19
C ASP A 96 -71.31 -9.77 38.79
N ARG A 97 -71.98 -8.91 37.99
CA ARG A 97 -71.45 -8.46 36.69
C ARG A 97 -70.15 -7.68 36.84
N ALA A 98 -70.08 -6.77 37.82
CA ALA A 98 -68.87 -6.01 38.09
C ALA A 98 -67.71 -6.92 38.51
N HIS A 99 -67.96 -7.95 39.31
CA HIS A 99 -66.96 -8.97 39.65
C HIS A 99 -66.49 -9.78 38.44
N CYS A 100 -67.40 -10.26 37.59
CA CYS A 100 -67.04 -10.98 36.37
C CYS A 100 -66.21 -10.12 35.40
N GLU A 101 -66.52 -8.83 35.25
CA GLU A 101 -65.73 -7.91 34.43
C GLU A 101 -64.36 -7.60 35.05
N ALA A 102 -64.27 -7.52 36.38
CA ALA A 102 -63.00 -7.38 37.08
C ALA A 102 -62.09 -8.60 36.86
N ASP A 103 -62.61 -9.82 36.98
CA ASP A 103 -61.87 -11.06 36.71
C ASP A 103 -61.41 -11.14 35.25
N ARG A 104 -62.26 -10.69 34.31
CA ARG A 104 -61.91 -10.61 32.88
C ARG A 104 -60.80 -9.60 32.63
N ALA A 105 -60.86 -8.43 33.26
CA ALA A 105 -59.83 -7.42 33.18
C ALA A 105 -58.49 -7.93 33.75
N GLU A 106 -58.52 -8.64 34.89
CA GLU A 106 -57.33 -9.24 35.50
C GLU A 106 -56.71 -10.33 34.62
N SER A 107 -57.54 -11.17 33.99
CA SER A 107 -57.12 -12.16 32.99
C SER A 107 -56.45 -11.52 31.78
N VAL A 108 -57.05 -10.47 31.20
CA VAL A 108 -56.49 -9.77 30.04
C VAL A 108 -55.15 -9.10 30.38
N VAL A 109 -55.03 -8.51 31.57
CA VAL A 109 -53.77 -7.93 32.06
C VAL A 109 -52.70 -9.01 32.26
N ALA A 110 -53.08 -10.18 32.79
CA ALA A 110 -52.17 -11.32 32.96
C ALA A 110 -51.68 -11.90 31.62
N GLU A 111 -52.50 -11.85 30.57
CA GLU A 111 -52.16 -12.35 29.23
C GLU A 111 -51.35 -11.34 28.42
N ALA A 112 -51.65 -10.04 28.52
CA ALA A 112 -50.88 -8.95 27.88
C ALA A 112 -49.41 -8.87 28.34
N GLY A 113 -49.09 -9.42 29.51
CA GLY A 113 -47.73 -9.47 30.06
C GLY A 113 -46.84 -10.60 29.53
N LYS A 114 -47.33 -11.44 28.61
CA LYS A 114 -46.65 -12.64 28.12
C LYS A 114 -46.27 -12.53 26.64
N PHE A 115 -45.16 -13.16 26.28
CA PHE A 115 -44.61 -13.22 24.93
C PHE A 115 -44.19 -14.66 24.61
N GLN A 116 -44.69 -15.19 23.49
CA GLN A 116 -44.27 -16.47 22.92
C GLN A 116 -44.21 -16.37 21.40
N ARG A 117 -43.22 -16.98 20.76
CA ARG A 117 -43.14 -17.06 19.28
C ARG A 117 -44.00 -18.21 18.77
N ASP A 118 -44.51 -18.10 17.56
CA ASP A 118 -45.34 -19.13 16.93
C ASP A 118 -44.57 -20.39 16.48
N ASP A 119 -43.26 -20.43 16.68
CA ASP A 119 -42.39 -21.55 16.30
C ASP A 119 -42.56 -22.78 17.21
N VAL A 120 -42.56 -23.99 16.62
CA VAL A 120 -42.60 -25.26 17.38
C VAL A 120 -41.39 -25.37 18.30
N GLY A 121 -41.65 -25.55 19.60
CA GLY A 121 -40.61 -25.63 20.65
C GLY A 121 -40.28 -24.30 21.32
N SER A 122 -40.94 -23.19 20.96
CA SER A 122 -40.87 -21.95 21.71
C SER A 122 -41.50 -22.10 23.10
N VAL A 123 -41.01 -21.33 24.08
CA VAL A 123 -41.52 -21.31 25.45
C VAL A 123 -41.99 -19.90 25.78
N GLU A 124 -43.10 -19.78 26.49
CA GLU A 124 -43.64 -18.51 26.98
C GLU A 124 -42.65 -17.81 27.92
N ARG A 125 -42.49 -16.50 27.74
CA ARG A 125 -41.71 -15.60 28.61
C ARG A 125 -42.56 -14.40 28.96
N THR A 126 -42.20 -13.64 30.00
CA THR A 126 -42.83 -12.34 30.23
C THR A 126 -42.33 -11.32 29.22
N SER A 127 -43.17 -10.37 28.80
CA SER A 127 -42.81 -9.28 27.89
C SER A 127 -41.63 -8.47 28.44
N LYS A 128 -41.60 -8.24 29.76
CA LYS A 128 -40.46 -7.61 30.45
C LYS A 128 -39.17 -8.42 30.29
N ALA A 129 -39.21 -9.73 30.50
CA ALA A 129 -38.02 -10.58 30.35
C ALA A 129 -37.55 -10.63 28.88
N LYS A 130 -38.46 -10.55 27.91
CA LYS A 130 -38.11 -10.52 26.49
C LYS A 130 -37.47 -9.18 26.08
N LEU A 131 -38.02 -8.06 26.56
CA LEU A 131 -37.48 -6.72 26.28
C LEU A 131 -36.12 -6.49 26.95
N ALA A 132 -35.89 -7.11 28.11
CA ALA A 132 -34.59 -7.06 28.79
C ALA A 132 -33.48 -7.87 28.09
N ASP A 133 -33.76 -8.65 27.04
CA ASP A 133 -32.73 -9.37 26.28
C ASP A 133 -31.81 -8.44 25.47
N ILE A 134 -32.27 -7.21 25.18
CA ILE A 134 -31.59 -6.26 24.30
C ILE A 134 -31.64 -4.90 24.97
N VAL A 135 -30.47 -4.28 25.16
CA VAL A 135 -30.40 -2.88 25.57
C VAL A 135 -30.52 -2.01 24.32
N ASN A 136 -31.51 -1.12 24.27
CA ASN A 136 -31.63 -0.14 23.20
C ASN A 136 -31.50 1.28 23.74
N ALA A 137 -30.81 2.16 23.01
CA ALA A 137 -30.67 3.56 23.44
C ALA A 137 -32.03 4.28 23.62
N LYS A 138 -33.08 3.85 22.90
CA LYS A 138 -34.43 4.40 23.04
C LYS A 138 -35.09 4.05 24.38
N ASP A 139 -34.69 2.95 25.03
CA ASP A 139 -35.15 2.58 26.39
C ASP A 139 -34.69 3.61 27.43
N PHE A 140 -33.66 4.38 27.11
CA PHE A 140 -33.08 5.44 27.94
C PHE A 140 -33.51 6.84 27.50
N GLY A 141 -34.43 6.97 26.54
CA GLY A 141 -34.98 8.26 26.10
C GLY A 141 -34.39 8.84 24.82
N ALA A 142 -33.56 8.10 24.09
CA ALA A 142 -33.06 8.56 22.79
C ALA A 142 -34.19 8.66 21.76
N ILE A 143 -34.22 9.74 20.98
CA ILE A 143 -35.21 10.00 19.94
C ILE A 143 -34.67 9.52 18.59
N GLY A 144 -33.48 9.99 18.23
CA GLY A 144 -32.79 9.62 16.99
C GLY A 144 -33.46 10.16 15.71
N ASP A 145 -33.89 11.42 15.68
CA ASP A 145 -34.53 12.04 14.52
C ASP A 145 -33.66 13.12 13.84
N ASN A 146 -34.17 13.81 12.83
CA ASN A 146 -33.37 14.77 12.05
C ASN A 146 -33.22 16.14 12.74
N ARG A 147 -33.46 16.25 14.06
CA ARG A 147 -33.36 17.48 14.85
C ARG A 147 -32.57 17.23 16.13
N ILE A 148 -31.84 18.26 16.57
CA ILE A 148 -31.20 18.25 17.90
C ILE A 148 -32.29 18.46 18.97
N HIS A 149 -32.41 17.51 19.89
CA HIS A 149 -33.21 17.61 21.10
C HIS A 149 -32.29 17.79 22.32
N THR A 150 -32.37 18.94 22.99
CA THR A 150 -31.60 19.20 24.21
C THR A 150 -32.37 18.77 25.46
N LEU A 151 -31.67 18.49 26.57
CA LEU A 151 -32.29 18.15 27.85
C LEU A 151 -33.30 19.20 28.34
N HIS A 152 -33.13 20.48 27.99
CA HIS A 152 -34.09 21.55 28.27
C HIS A 152 -35.52 21.30 27.77
N GLU A 153 -35.72 20.43 26.79
CA GLU A 153 -37.07 20.12 26.29
C GLU A 153 -37.86 19.22 27.25
N ASN A 154 -37.16 18.51 28.15
CA ASN A 154 -37.73 17.50 29.05
C ASN A 154 -37.52 17.80 30.54
N PHE A 155 -36.56 18.66 30.89
CA PHE A 155 -36.20 18.96 32.28
C PHE A 155 -36.10 20.47 32.50
N ASP A 156 -36.72 20.95 33.59
CA ASP A 156 -36.72 22.37 33.95
C ASP A 156 -35.40 22.78 34.64
N THR A 157 -34.77 21.84 35.36
CA THR A 157 -33.54 22.07 36.13
C THR A 157 -32.45 21.02 35.85
N LEU A 158 -31.20 21.40 36.06
CA LEU A 158 -30.07 20.47 35.89
C LEU A 158 -30.14 19.33 36.91
N GLU A 159 -30.60 19.60 38.13
CA GLU A 159 -30.79 18.59 39.18
C GLU A 159 -31.81 17.51 38.78
N GLU A 160 -32.90 17.89 38.12
CA GLU A 160 -33.88 16.93 37.57
C GLU A 160 -33.29 16.08 36.46
N ALA A 161 -32.57 16.71 35.51
CA ALA A 161 -31.87 15.97 34.46
C ALA A 161 -30.83 15.00 35.05
N GLN A 162 -30.10 15.42 36.08
CA GLN A 162 -29.10 14.59 36.78
C GLN A 162 -29.71 13.44 37.59
N ALA A 163 -30.98 13.54 37.99
CA ALA A 163 -31.68 12.43 38.64
C ALA A 163 -31.85 11.23 37.70
N GLN A 164 -32.03 11.48 36.39
CA GLN A 164 -32.10 10.44 35.36
C GLN A 164 -30.74 10.15 34.71
N TYR A 165 -29.92 11.18 34.49
CA TYR A 165 -28.63 11.10 33.82
C TYR A 165 -27.53 11.73 34.71
N PRO A 166 -26.97 11.02 35.71
CA PRO A 166 -26.09 11.62 36.73
C PRO A 166 -24.81 12.29 36.24
N PHE A 167 -24.41 12.04 34.99
CA PHE A 167 -23.17 12.53 34.37
C PHE A 167 -23.37 13.81 33.54
N VAL A 168 -24.61 14.27 33.34
CA VAL A 168 -24.88 15.50 32.57
C VAL A 168 -24.46 16.72 33.37
N THR A 169 -23.95 17.73 32.67
CA THR A 169 -23.42 18.96 33.26
C THR A 169 -24.10 20.23 32.77
N SER A 170 -24.92 20.13 31.71
CA SER A 170 -25.69 21.25 31.18
C SER A 170 -26.99 20.76 30.53
N LEU A 171 -28.07 21.52 30.67
CA LEU A 171 -29.35 21.26 30.00
C LEU A 171 -29.30 21.52 28.48
N THR A 172 -28.21 22.10 27.98
CA THR A 172 -27.96 22.28 26.53
C THR A 172 -27.37 21.04 25.85
N GLN A 173 -26.99 20.03 26.64
CA GLN A 173 -26.51 18.76 26.10
C GLN A 173 -27.65 17.99 25.45
N SER A 174 -27.30 17.15 24.48
CA SER A 174 -28.27 16.37 23.73
C SER A 174 -28.91 15.27 24.57
N LEU A 175 -30.22 15.12 24.43
CA LEU A 175 -30.98 14.01 25.00
C LEU A 175 -30.55 12.67 24.39
N ASP A 176 -30.28 12.64 23.07
CA ASP A 176 -29.79 11.43 22.40
C ASP A 176 -28.44 10.99 22.96
N TRP A 177 -27.53 11.94 23.20
CA TRP A 177 -26.23 11.66 23.83
C TRP A 177 -26.41 11.13 25.25
N ALA A 178 -27.22 11.81 26.07
CA ALA A 178 -27.44 11.41 27.46
C ALA A 178 -28.05 10.00 27.53
N ALA A 179 -29.03 9.70 26.69
CA ALA A 179 -29.64 8.38 26.60
C ALA A 179 -28.66 7.30 26.10
N ALA A 180 -27.88 7.59 25.07
CA ALA A 180 -26.86 6.66 24.57
C ALA A 180 -25.79 6.36 25.63
N TYR A 181 -25.29 7.39 26.31
CA TYR A 181 -24.32 7.26 27.40
C TYR A 181 -24.91 6.44 28.57
N ALA A 182 -26.18 6.68 28.93
CA ALA A 182 -26.86 5.93 29.98
C ALA A 182 -27.06 4.45 29.59
N ALA A 183 -27.41 4.17 28.33
CA ALA A 183 -27.51 2.80 27.83
C ALA A 183 -26.17 2.06 27.93
N GLN A 184 -25.07 2.74 27.62
CA GLN A 184 -23.72 2.17 27.75
C GLN A 184 -23.31 1.86 29.20
N LEU A 185 -23.84 2.59 30.19
CA LEU A 185 -23.56 2.33 31.61
C LEU A 185 -24.08 0.96 32.09
N THR A 186 -24.97 0.31 31.34
CA THR A 186 -25.40 -1.08 31.62
C THR A 186 -24.24 -2.08 31.50
N GLY A 187 -23.21 -1.74 30.72
CA GLY A 187 -22.08 -2.63 30.41
C GLY A 187 -22.42 -3.74 29.40
N GLU A 188 -23.62 -3.74 28.83
CA GLU A 188 -24.07 -4.71 27.83
C GLU A 188 -23.89 -4.20 26.39
N GLU A 189 -24.27 -5.02 25.41
CA GLU A 189 -24.35 -4.59 24.01
C GLU A 189 -25.52 -3.62 23.82
N VAL A 190 -25.22 -2.40 23.39
CA VAL A 190 -26.21 -1.36 23.13
C VAL A 190 -26.56 -1.35 21.65
N THR A 191 -27.83 -1.59 21.36
CA THR A 191 -28.40 -1.54 20.02
C THR A 191 -28.98 -0.15 19.72
N PHE A 192 -28.81 0.27 18.48
CA PHE A 192 -29.39 1.49 17.93
C PHE A 192 -30.28 1.14 16.74
N ASN A 193 -31.46 1.76 16.70
CA ASN A 193 -32.40 1.62 15.58
C ASN A 193 -32.17 2.76 14.59
N ASP A 194 -32.59 2.58 13.34
CA ASP A 194 -32.50 3.60 12.30
C ASP A 194 -32.92 4.98 12.81
N GLY A 195 -32.06 5.98 12.59
CA GLY A 195 -32.18 7.29 13.19
C GLY A 195 -30.89 8.10 13.14
N ARG A 196 -31.03 9.41 13.37
CA ARG A 196 -29.90 10.35 13.50
C ARG A 196 -29.81 10.78 14.97
N TYR A 197 -28.77 10.31 15.64
CA TYR A 197 -28.56 10.56 17.06
C TYR A 197 -27.53 11.68 17.20
N TRP A 198 -27.96 12.80 17.76
CA TRP A 198 -27.11 13.98 17.90
C TRP A 198 -26.26 13.88 19.16
N MET A 199 -24.94 13.95 18.99
CA MET A 199 -23.98 13.78 20.07
C MET A 199 -23.37 15.14 20.44
N SER A 200 -23.68 15.66 21.63
CA SER A 200 -23.10 16.91 22.13
C SER A 200 -21.69 16.71 22.70
N ASP A 201 -21.39 15.50 23.16
CA ASP A 201 -20.17 15.16 23.88
C ASP A 201 -19.68 13.75 23.50
N GLU A 202 -18.48 13.40 23.98
CA GLU A 202 -17.93 12.06 23.81
C GLU A 202 -18.85 11.00 24.47
N LEU A 203 -19.04 9.86 23.82
CA LEU A 203 -19.75 8.71 24.40
C LEU A 203 -18.98 8.08 25.57
N LEU A 204 -19.64 7.22 26.35
CA LEU A 204 -18.98 6.53 27.46
C LEU A 204 -17.76 5.75 26.92
N PRO A 205 -16.55 5.96 27.49
CA PRO A 205 -15.37 5.23 27.09
C PRO A 205 -15.58 3.71 27.14
N MET A 206 -15.45 3.07 25.98
CA MET A 206 -15.72 1.64 25.81
C MET A 206 -14.74 0.80 26.63
N ASP A 207 -15.30 -0.18 27.34
CA ASP A 207 -14.58 -1.17 28.15
C ASP A 207 -14.80 -2.59 27.58
N SER A 208 -14.21 -3.58 28.23
CA SER A 208 -14.25 -4.97 27.78
C SER A 208 -15.68 -5.49 27.65
N GLY A 209 -15.98 -6.15 26.54
CA GLY A 209 -17.30 -6.73 26.25
C GLY A 209 -18.38 -5.74 25.80
N MET A 210 -18.09 -4.44 25.79
CA MET A 210 -19.08 -3.44 25.32
C MET A 210 -19.19 -3.41 23.81
N TRP A 211 -20.41 -3.34 23.30
CA TRP A 211 -20.70 -3.25 21.88
C TRP A 211 -21.67 -2.13 21.57
N LEU A 212 -21.41 -1.40 20.49
CA LEU A 212 -22.35 -0.47 19.88
C LEU A 212 -22.76 -1.04 18.53
N THR A 213 -24.02 -1.46 18.40
CA THR A 213 -24.48 -2.19 17.22
C THR A 213 -25.72 -1.56 16.59
N ALA A 214 -25.71 -1.55 15.26
CA ALA A 214 -26.83 -1.11 14.42
C ALA A 214 -26.99 -2.04 13.23
N ARG A 215 -28.15 -1.98 12.56
CA ARG A 215 -28.44 -2.80 11.37
C ARG A 215 -27.66 -2.39 10.11
N GLY A 216 -26.88 -1.32 10.15
CA GLY A 216 -25.98 -0.87 9.08
C GLY A 216 -26.10 0.62 8.77
N ALA A 217 -25.02 1.20 8.24
CA ALA A 217 -25.02 2.55 7.67
C ALA A 217 -25.54 2.46 6.22
N GLY A 218 -26.87 2.49 6.06
CA GLY A 218 -27.54 2.21 4.78
C GLY A 218 -27.49 3.33 3.74
N ASP A 219 -26.91 4.47 4.09
CA ASP A 219 -26.82 5.65 3.24
C ASP A 219 -25.54 5.74 2.43
N ALA A 220 -25.64 6.41 1.28
CA ALA A 220 -24.50 6.69 0.42
C ALA A 220 -23.59 7.74 1.07
N TRP A 221 -22.28 7.53 0.95
CA TRP A 221 -21.26 8.53 1.27
C TRP A 221 -20.23 8.58 0.14
N GLU A 222 -20.52 9.38 -0.88
CA GLU A 222 -19.58 9.59 -1.98
C GLU A 222 -18.56 10.67 -1.60
N HIS A 223 -17.28 10.32 -1.69
CA HIS A 223 -16.15 11.17 -1.31
C HIS A 223 -15.30 11.58 -2.53
N LEU A 224 -15.39 10.84 -3.63
CA LEU A 224 -14.61 11.05 -4.85
C LEU A 224 -15.28 12.06 -5.76
N ASP A 225 -16.54 11.79 -6.08
CA ASP A 225 -17.36 12.60 -6.97
C ASP A 225 -18.38 13.39 -6.15
N PRO A 226 -18.09 14.66 -5.82
CA PRO A 226 -19.00 15.47 -5.04
C PRO A 226 -20.28 15.86 -5.79
N SER A 227 -20.43 15.50 -7.08
CA SER A 227 -21.70 15.65 -7.79
C SER A 227 -22.76 14.64 -7.34
N ILE A 228 -22.34 13.53 -6.73
CA ILE A 228 -23.25 12.56 -6.12
C ILE A 228 -23.53 13.00 -4.68
N PRO A 229 -24.77 13.40 -4.35
CA PRO A 229 -25.09 13.88 -3.01
C PRO A 229 -25.03 12.74 -1.99
N LYS A 230 -24.47 13.04 -0.83
CA LYS A 230 -24.52 12.18 0.36
C LYS A 230 -25.94 12.22 0.91
N THR A 231 -26.47 11.05 1.26
CA THR A 231 -27.80 10.90 1.86
C THR A 231 -27.68 10.60 3.35
N ASN A 232 -28.75 10.80 4.11
CA ASN A 232 -28.78 10.41 5.52
C ASN A 232 -30.13 9.80 5.94
N ASP A 233 -30.91 9.22 5.02
CA ASP A 233 -32.29 8.75 5.21
C ASP A 233 -32.46 7.36 5.83
N ARG A 234 -31.40 6.56 5.93
CA ARG A 234 -31.47 5.15 6.35
C ARG A 234 -30.32 4.75 7.28
N GLY A 235 -30.59 3.82 8.18
CA GLY A 235 -29.58 3.34 9.13
C GLY A 235 -29.31 4.32 10.26
N VAL A 236 -28.19 4.12 10.95
CA VAL A 236 -27.85 4.82 12.20
C VAL A 236 -26.70 5.80 11.99
N HIS A 237 -26.92 7.05 12.40
CA HIS A 237 -25.95 8.14 12.30
C HIS A 237 -25.68 8.73 13.67
N PHE A 238 -24.41 8.75 14.08
CA PHE A 238 -23.94 9.54 15.22
C PHE A 238 -23.37 10.83 14.70
N ILE A 239 -24.08 11.92 14.96
CA ILE A 239 -23.78 13.25 14.45
C ILE A 239 -23.22 14.09 15.60
N PHE A 240 -21.90 14.29 15.60
CA PHE A 240 -21.23 15.07 16.63
C PHE A 240 -21.33 16.56 16.33
N TYR A 241 -22.00 17.33 17.19
CA TYR A 241 -22.21 18.77 16.96
C TYR A 241 -21.51 19.64 18.00
N GLY A 242 -21.31 20.91 17.66
CA GLY A 242 -20.60 21.88 18.49
C GLY A 242 -19.10 21.63 18.56
N THR A 243 -18.48 21.96 19.69
CA THR A 243 -17.04 21.81 19.90
C THR A 243 -16.77 20.70 20.89
N GLY A 244 -16.13 19.62 20.42
CA GLY A 244 -15.77 18.49 21.26
C GLY A 244 -14.79 18.88 22.36
N ALA A 245 -15.04 18.38 23.57
CA ALA A 245 -14.15 18.63 24.70
C ALA A 245 -12.77 17.98 24.46
N LYS A 246 -11.70 18.79 24.47
CA LYS A 246 -10.33 18.31 24.25
C LYS A 246 -9.76 17.67 25.52
N THR A 247 -10.19 16.44 25.80
CA THR A 247 -9.85 15.70 27.03
C THR A 247 -8.86 14.56 26.81
N ARG A 248 -8.72 14.08 25.58
CA ARG A 248 -7.87 12.92 25.25
C ARG A 248 -6.45 13.35 24.92
N THR A 249 -5.54 12.44 25.21
CA THR A 249 -4.11 12.59 24.95
C THR A 249 -3.52 11.25 24.54
N LEU A 250 -2.41 11.29 23.80
CA LEU A 250 -1.64 10.10 23.42
C LEU A 250 -0.16 10.39 23.70
N TYR A 251 0.32 9.88 24.83
CA TYR A 251 1.70 10.07 25.29
C TYR A 251 2.69 9.32 24.42
N GLY A 252 3.92 9.83 24.26
CA GLY A 252 5.02 9.12 23.62
C GLY A 252 4.91 8.99 22.10
N VAL A 253 4.05 9.80 21.47
CA VAL A 253 3.81 9.82 20.02
C VAL A 253 3.98 11.25 19.50
N THR A 254 5.07 11.49 18.81
CA THR A 254 5.41 12.82 18.25
C THR A 254 5.41 12.81 16.72
N ASP A 255 5.82 13.89 16.08
CA ASP A 255 6.10 13.88 14.64
C ASP A 255 7.43 13.16 14.30
N MET A 256 8.19 12.73 15.31
CA MET A 256 9.50 12.09 15.16
C MET A 256 10.45 12.92 14.28
N ARG A 257 10.39 14.26 14.36
CA ARG A 257 11.14 15.16 13.46
C ARG A 257 12.64 14.95 13.43
N THR A 258 13.26 14.67 14.58
CA THR A 258 14.69 14.35 14.63
C THR A 258 14.92 12.95 14.09
N ALA A 259 13.95 12.06 14.25
CA ALA A 259 14.06 10.67 13.86
C ALA A 259 13.65 10.36 12.41
N GLY A 260 13.41 11.39 11.57
CA GLY A 260 13.07 11.25 10.15
C GLY A 260 11.57 11.16 9.84
N GLY A 261 10.70 11.37 10.83
CA GLY A 261 9.24 11.41 10.64
C GLY A 261 8.71 12.73 10.06
N VAL A 262 9.60 13.70 9.86
CA VAL A 262 9.32 14.97 9.17
C VAL A 262 10.31 15.14 8.03
N LEU A 263 9.79 15.30 6.82
CA LEU A 263 10.56 15.42 5.58
C LEU A 263 10.20 16.73 4.89
N ASP A 264 11.18 17.42 4.32
CA ASP A 264 10.91 18.64 3.53
C ASP A 264 10.17 18.27 2.23
N ASN A 265 9.18 19.08 1.87
CA ASN A 265 8.48 18.96 0.60
C ASN A 265 9.15 19.87 -0.45
N PRO A 266 9.90 19.31 -1.42
CA PRO A 266 10.55 20.10 -2.47
C PRO A 266 9.56 20.72 -3.46
N ASP A 267 8.32 20.22 -3.52
CA ASP A 267 7.26 20.66 -4.43
C ASP A 267 6.18 21.47 -3.69
N SER A 268 6.54 22.05 -2.54
CA SER A 268 5.64 22.90 -1.75
C SER A 268 5.16 24.10 -2.56
N VAL A 269 3.84 24.33 -2.54
CA VAL A 269 3.22 25.49 -3.20
C VAL A 269 2.69 26.52 -2.21
N ASN A 270 2.68 26.22 -0.91
CA ASN A 270 2.23 27.13 0.13
C ASN A 270 2.85 26.83 1.52
N ALA A 271 2.57 27.67 2.52
CA ALA A 271 3.18 27.51 3.84
C ALA A 271 2.71 26.25 4.61
N LEU A 272 1.54 25.70 4.28
CA LEU A 272 0.91 24.56 4.95
C LEU A 272 1.34 23.20 4.37
N ASP A 273 2.07 23.17 3.25
CA ASP A 273 2.57 21.94 2.62
C ASP A 273 4.11 21.86 2.56
N THR A 274 4.82 22.72 3.30
CA THR A 274 6.30 22.77 3.28
C THR A 274 6.98 21.49 3.76
N LYS A 275 6.29 20.64 4.51
CA LYS A 275 6.84 19.40 5.08
C LYS A 275 5.80 18.29 5.09
N TYR A 276 6.25 17.07 4.78
CA TYR A 276 5.52 15.85 5.09
C TYR A 276 5.84 15.41 6.51
N ALA A 277 4.93 15.68 7.43
CA ALA A 277 5.09 15.37 8.85
C ALA A 277 4.11 14.28 9.30
N LEU A 278 4.58 13.41 10.19
CA LEU A 278 3.70 12.58 11.01
C LEU A 278 2.88 13.44 11.97
N THR A 279 1.67 12.99 12.29
CA THR A 279 0.81 13.67 13.28
C THR A 279 1.44 13.68 14.68
N SER A 280 1.73 14.85 15.25
CA SER A 280 2.24 14.96 16.64
C SER A 280 1.10 15.05 17.67
N PHE A 281 1.22 14.28 18.76
CA PHE A 281 0.35 14.34 19.95
C PHE A 281 1.05 15.00 21.16
N HIS A 282 2.19 15.66 20.92
CA HIS A 282 2.90 16.52 21.85
C HIS A 282 3.03 17.95 21.29
N ASN A 283 3.09 18.93 22.19
CA ASN A 283 3.35 20.34 21.87
C ASN A 283 4.86 20.62 21.72
N ASN A 284 5.23 21.75 21.13
CA ASN A 284 6.63 22.15 20.92
C ASN A 284 7.13 23.05 22.06
N ASP A 285 7.08 22.57 23.30
CA ASP A 285 7.32 23.36 24.51
C ASP A 285 8.26 22.68 25.53
N ALA A 286 8.97 21.61 25.13
CA ALA A 286 9.99 21.00 25.98
C ALA A 286 11.13 21.99 26.30
N SER A 287 11.68 21.89 27.50
CA SER A 287 12.79 22.72 27.97
C SER A 287 13.78 21.89 28.79
N ASP A 288 14.87 22.49 29.25
CA ASP A 288 15.88 21.77 30.04
C ASP A 288 15.27 21.07 31.26
N GLY A 289 15.45 19.75 31.36
CA GLY A 289 14.87 18.91 32.42
C GLY A 289 13.34 18.77 32.40
N VAL A 290 12.65 19.21 31.34
CA VAL A 290 11.18 19.22 31.24
C VAL A 290 10.73 18.63 29.90
N GLU A 291 9.90 17.58 29.97
CA GLU A 291 9.27 16.99 28.77
C GLU A 291 8.23 17.94 28.15
N SER A 292 7.95 17.77 26.86
CA SER A 292 6.87 18.52 26.20
C SER A 292 5.49 18.18 26.79
N THR A 293 4.60 19.15 26.79
CA THR A 293 3.21 18.92 27.21
C THR A 293 2.43 18.14 26.16
N LEU A 294 1.45 17.37 26.62
CA LEU A 294 0.58 16.58 25.73
C LEU A 294 -0.38 17.47 24.96
N ARG A 295 -0.48 17.25 23.66
CA ARG A 295 -1.53 17.85 22.83
C ARG A 295 -2.86 17.20 23.18
N LYS A 296 -3.79 18.01 23.69
CA LYS A 296 -5.16 17.57 23.96
C LYS A 296 -5.99 17.61 22.69
N PHE A 297 -6.85 16.60 22.52
CA PHE A 297 -7.78 16.50 21.40
C PHE A 297 -9.13 15.94 21.87
N SER A 298 -10.16 16.20 21.08
CA SER A 298 -11.50 15.64 21.22
C SER A 298 -11.62 14.33 20.46
N CYS A 299 -12.44 13.39 20.94
CA CYS A 299 -12.85 12.26 20.12
C CYS A 299 -14.32 11.95 20.30
N GLY A 300 -14.96 11.39 19.28
CA GLY A 300 -16.36 10.99 19.37
C GLY A 300 -16.54 9.71 20.19
N ILE A 301 -15.75 8.67 19.86
CA ILE A 301 -15.75 7.39 20.56
C ILE A 301 -14.33 7.04 21.00
N TYR A 302 -14.16 6.77 22.29
CA TYR A 302 -12.90 6.34 22.89
C TYR A 302 -12.99 4.90 23.37
N VAL A 303 -12.01 4.08 22.99
CA VAL A 303 -11.82 2.72 23.50
C VAL A 303 -10.64 2.73 24.46
N LYS A 304 -10.89 2.31 25.70
CA LYS A 304 -9.89 2.36 26.77
C LYS A 304 -8.75 1.35 26.55
N PRO A 305 -7.53 1.66 27.02
CA PRO A 305 -6.43 0.71 27.14
C PRO A 305 -6.83 -0.59 27.83
N GLY A 306 -6.59 -1.70 27.15
CA GLY A 306 -6.87 -3.04 27.66
C GLY A 306 -8.30 -3.52 27.52
N ALA A 307 -9.22 -2.72 26.94
CA ALA A 307 -10.57 -3.19 26.62
C ALA A 307 -10.50 -4.38 25.65
N GLN A 308 -11.12 -5.50 26.03
CA GLN A 308 -11.10 -6.74 25.25
C GLN A 308 -12.48 -7.10 24.73
N ASN A 309 -12.55 -7.69 23.53
CA ASN A 309 -13.80 -8.20 22.95
C ASN A 309 -14.91 -7.14 22.87
N ALA A 310 -14.55 -5.88 22.70
CA ALA A 310 -15.46 -4.78 22.46
C ALA A 310 -15.56 -4.48 20.96
N GLY A 311 -16.61 -3.80 20.51
CA GLY A 311 -16.74 -3.50 19.09
C GLY A 311 -17.81 -2.50 18.71
N ILE A 312 -17.68 -1.97 17.50
CA ILE A 312 -18.61 -1.02 16.90
C ILE A 312 -18.99 -1.57 15.53
N ARG A 313 -20.30 -1.70 15.27
CA ARG A 313 -20.81 -2.26 14.02
C ARG A 313 -21.99 -1.48 13.45
N GLY A 314 -21.91 -1.19 12.16
CA GLY A 314 -23.06 -0.75 11.38
C GLY A 314 -23.48 0.70 11.60
N ILE A 315 -22.60 1.55 12.12
CA ILE A 315 -22.92 2.95 12.48
C ILE A 315 -22.17 3.91 11.55
N ARG A 316 -22.84 4.97 11.09
CA ARG A 316 -22.18 6.14 10.52
C ARG A 316 -21.80 7.11 11.64
N ILE A 317 -20.56 7.59 11.63
CA ILE A 317 -20.01 8.50 12.63
C ILE A 317 -19.42 9.69 11.88
N HIS A 318 -19.93 10.89 12.12
CA HIS A 318 -19.39 12.12 11.50
C HIS A 318 -19.64 13.37 12.34
N PRO A 319 -18.82 14.42 12.21
CA PRO A 319 -19.16 15.74 12.71
C PRO A 319 -20.35 16.32 11.93
N SER A 320 -21.16 17.16 12.57
CA SER A 320 -22.16 17.99 11.90
C SER A 320 -21.45 19.00 11.01
N TYR A 321 -21.96 19.19 9.80
CA TYR A 321 -21.56 20.31 8.96
C TYR A 321 -22.81 20.94 8.37
N ASP A 322 -23.56 21.64 9.23
CA ASP A 322 -24.93 22.04 8.91
C ASP A 322 -25.79 20.79 8.63
N GLY A 323 -25.71 19.82 9.54
CA GLY A 323 -26.20 18.47 9.29
C GLY A 323 -25.39 17.78 8.20
N ILE A 324 -26.08 17.28 7.16
CA ILE A 324 -25.46 16.66 5.99
C ILE A 324 -25.22 17.66 4.85
N ASP A 325 -25.92 18.79 4.83
CA ASP A 325 -26.00 19.69 3.68
C ASP A 325 -24.65 20.36 3.38
N GLY A 326 -23.85 20.69 4.40
CA GLY A 326 -22.51 21.23 4.19
C GLY A 326 -21.56 20.25 3.47
N TYR A 327 -21.76 18.94 3.61
CA TYR A 327 -20.98 17.93 2.89
C TYR A 327 -21.39 17.77 1.41
N ASN A 328 -22.52 18.36 1.03
CA ASN A 328 -23.07 18.39 -0.32
C ASN A 328 -22.86 19.75 -1.01
N ASP A 329 -22.34 20.76 -0.29
CA ASP A 329 -21.97 22.05 -0.86
C ASP A 329 -20.49 22.04 -1.32
N VAL A 330 -20.28 22.05 -2.63
CA VAL A 330 -18.95 22.06 -3.26
C VAL A 330 -18.27 23.44 -3.24
N MET A 331 -19.00 24.49 -2.88
CA MET A 331 -18.47 25.85 -2.77
C MET A 331 -17.96 26.15 -1.36
N ARG A 332 -18.43 25.41 -0.35
CA ARG A 332 -18.01 25.57 1.04
C ARG A 332 -16.58 25.05 1.25
N THR A 333 -15.83 25.67 2.16
CA THR A 333 -14.44 25.28 2.47
C THR A 333 -14.17 25.09 3.97
N GLY A 334 -15.21 25.12 4.80
CA GLY A 334 -15.10 24.84 6.23
C GLY A 334 -15.06 23.33 6.53
N LEU A 335 -14.67 22.97 7.76
CA LEU A 335 -14.59 21.59 8.22
C LEU A 335 -15.80 21.14 9.06
N GLY A 336 -16.84 21.99 9.13
CA GLY A 336 -17.95 21.79 10.07
C GLY A 336 -17.54 21.92 11.53
N ASP A 337 -18.34 21.28 12.38
CA ASP A 337 -18.24 21.35 13.83
C ASP A 337 -16.91 20.81 14.35
N GLU A 338 -16.49 21.30 15.52
CA GLU A 338 -15.12 21.22 16.00
C GLU A 338 -14.78 19.89 16.69
N TRP A 339 -14.50 18.86 15.89
CA TRP A 339 -14.08 17.54 16.38
C TRP A 339 -12.77 17.07 15.73
N ASP A 340 -11.89 16.48 16.54
CA ASP A 340 -10.53 16.12 16.13
C ASP A 340 -10.41 14.67 15.65
N VAL A 341 -10.98 13.70 16.40
CA VAL A 341 -10.89 12.27 16.09
C VAL A 341 -12.26 11.59 16.09
N GLY A 342 -12.56 10.75 15.10
CA GLY A 342 -13.81 9.99 15.08
C GLY A 342 -13.81 8.87 16.11
N VAL A 343 -12.97 7.86 15.87
CA VAL A 343 -12.79 6.70 16.77
C VAL A 343 -11.33 6.62 17.21
N PHE A 344 -11.09 6.67 18.52
CA PHE A 344 -9.78 6.48 19.12
C PHE A 344 -9.70 5.14 19.84
N ILE A 345 -8.93 4.22 19.27
CA ILE A 345 -8.65 2.89 19.81
C ILE A 345 -7.30 2.93 20.53
N ASP A 346 -7.30 3.12 21.86
CA ASP A 346 -6.07 3.16 22.65
C ASP A 346 -5.76 1.76 23.19
N ASN A 347 -4.81 1.03 22.56
CA ASN A 347 -4.26 -0.23 23.06
C ASN A 347 -5.30 -1.30 23.49
N ALA A 348 -6.29 -1.60 22.64
CA ALA A 348 -7.40 -2.52 22.90
C ALA A 348 -7.32 -3.83 22.07
N PRO A 349 -7.00 -4.98 22.68
CA PRO A 349 -6.94 -6.27 21.97
C PRO A 349 -8.33 -6.81 21.61
N PHE A 350 -8.41 -7.59 20.54
CA PHE A 350 -9.64 -8.22 20.05
C PHE A 350 -10.77 -7.24 19.73
N PHE A 351 -10.50 -5.93 19.70
CA PHE A 351 -11.48 -4.93 19.34
C PHE A 351 -11.88 -5.08 17.87
N THR A 352 -13.15 -4.88 17.57
CA THR A 352 -13.69 -5.00 16.21
C THR A 352 -14.40 -3.72 15.78
N LEU A 353 -13.89 -3.09 14.72
CA LEU A 353 -14.52 -2.00 14.00
C LEU A 353 -14.99 -2.55 12.64
N GLU A 354 -16.29 -2.81 12.50
CA GLU A 354 -16.83 -3.54 11.34
C GLU A 354 -18.01 -2.83 10.66
N SER A 355 -17.98 -2.71 9.34
CA SER A 355 -19.13 -2.25 8.53
C SER A 355 -19.66 -0.87 8.95
N ASN A 356 -18.76 0.04 9.34
CA ASN A 356 -19.08 1.41 9.74
C ASN A 356 -18.71 2.42 8.66
N GLN A 357 -19.30 3.61 8.72
CA GLN A 357 -18.88 4.77 7.94
C GLN A 357 -18.35 5.83 8.90
N ILE A 358 -17.03 5.88 9.12
CA ILE A 358 -16.36 6.89 9.93
C ILE A 358 -15.90 8.00 8.98
N VAL A 359 -16.77 8.97 8.78
CA VAL A 359 -16.70 9.89 7.65
C VAL A 359 -16.79 11.34 8.09
N GLY A 360 -16.65 12.28 7.16
CA GLY A 360 -16.63 13.71 7.44
C GLY A 360 -15.23 14.25 7.77
N TYR A 361 -15.20 15.51 8.17
CA TYR A 361 -13.97 16.32 8.24
C TYR A 361 -13.41 16.37 9.66
N TRP A 362 -12.65 15.35 10.02
CA TRP A 362 -11.98 15.25 11.32
C TRP A 362 -10.68 16.07 11.28
N ARG A 363 -10.44 16.92 12.29
CA ARG A 363 -9.26 17.81 12.32
C ARG A 363 -7.93 17.06 12.54
N ILE A 364 -7.98 15.80 12.97
CA ILE A 364 -6.79 14.96 13.16
C ILE A 364 -6.92 13.67 12.33
N LYS A 365 -7.83 12.76 12.71
CA LYS A 365 -8.04 11.47 12.02
C LYS A 365 -9.46 10.95 12.15
N GLY A 366 -9.97 10.29 11.11
CA GLY A 366 -11.21 9.52 11.24
C GLY A 366 -11.05 8.38 12.24
N VAL A 367 -9.98 7.59 12.10
CA VAL A 367 -9.64 6.51 13.04
C VAL A 367 -8.20 6.65 13.50
N LEU A 368 -8.01 6.69 14.82
CA LEU A 368 -6.71 6.67 15.47
C LEU A 368 -6.56 5.37 16.27
N GLN A 369 -5.55 4.58 15.94
CA GLN A 369 -5.16 3.39 16.68
C GLN A 369 -3.84 3.69 17.41
N GLY A 370 -3.90 3.82 18.73
CA GLY A 370 -2.71 3.89 19.58
C GLY A 370 -2.15 2.50 19.90
N CYS A 371 -0.83 2.34 19.86
CA CYS A 371 -0.16 1.14 20.35
C CYS A 371 1.02 1.47 21.27
N ALA A 372 1.07 0.81 22.44
CA ALA A 372 2.25 0.79 23.32
C ALA A 372 2.96 2.15 23.51
N SER A 373 2.23 3.22 23.81
CA SER A 373 2.81 4.56 23.76
C SER A 373 3.35 5.07 25.11
N ARG A 374 3.16 4.30 26.19
CA ARG A 374 3.48 4.69 27.58
C ARG A 374 4.64 3.87 28.16
N PRO A 375 5.49 4.46 29.04
CA PRO A 375 6.56 3.75 29.73
C PRO A 375 6.00 2.56 30.54
N GLY A 376 6.61 1.39 30.39
CA GLY A 376 6.21 0.17 31.11
C GLY A 376 4.92 -0.52 30.61
N VAL A 377 4.22 0.04 29.61
CA VAL A 377 3.03 -0.58 29.02
C VAL A 377 3.42 -1.38 27.79
N GLN A 378 3.20 -2.69 27.83
CA GLN A 378 3.36 -3.55 26.66
C GLN A 378 2.18 -3.31 25.69
N GLY A 379 2.48 -3.14 24.39
CA GLY A 379 1.46 -3.17 23.35
C GLY A 379 0.73 -4.50 23.36
N LYS A 380 -0.59 -4.46 23.53
CA LYS A 380 -1.47 -5.63 23.53
C LYS A 380 -2.65 -5.38 22.60
N ASN A 381 -2.42 -4.99 21.35
CA ASN A 381 -3.47 -4.84 20.32
C ASN A 381 -3.61 -6.12 19.47
N PHE A 382 -3.56 -7.28 20.13
CA PHE A 382 -3.61 -8.54 19.42
C PHE A 382 -4.98 -8.73 18.77
N PHE A 383 -4.99 -9.14 17.51
CA PHE A 383 -6.22 -9.48 16.79
C PHE A 383 -7.29 -8.37 16.74
N THR A 384 -6.89 -7.09 16.85
CA THR A 384 -7.76 -5.97 16.53
C THR A 384 -8.14 -6.01 15.05
N ARG A 385 -9.43 -5.83 14.74
CA ARG A 385 -9.97 -5.94 13.38
C ARG A 385 -10.61 -4.61 12.97
N ILE A 386 -10.12 -4.04 11.89
CA ILE A 386 -10.73 -2.88 11.22
C ILE A 386 -11.15 -3.39 9.85
N THR A 387 -12.43 -3.71 9.68
CA THR A 387 -12.90 -4.43 8.49
C THR A 387 -14.15 -3.82 7.85
N ASN A 388 -14.16 -3.75 6.53
CA ASN A 388 -15.32 -3.31 5.74
C ASN A 388 -15.86 -1.92 6.10
N ASN A 389 -14.99 -1.01 6.53
CA ASN A 389 -15.37 0.36 6.88
C ASN A 389 -15.11 1.35 5.73
N VAL A 390 -15.80 2.48 5.74
CA VAL A 390 -15.39 3.69 5.04
C VAL A 390 -14.76 4.64 6.06
N ILE A 391 -13.51 5.05 5.84
CA ILE A 391 -12.74 5.92 6.72
C ILE A 391 -12.31 7.17 5.95
N GLN A 392 -12.89 8.31 6.32
CA GLN A 392 -12.49 9.63 5.82
C GLN A 392 -11.68 10.39 6.86
N SER A 393 -10.82 11.30 6.40
CA SER A 393 -9.81 12.01 7.18
C SER A 393 -8.72 11.08 7.73
N GLY A 394 -8.52 9.91 7.12
CA GLY A 394 -7.38 9.02 7.37
C GLY A 394 -7.49 8.06 8.55
N LEU A 395 -6.73 6.97 8.43
CA LEU A 395 -6.42 5.98 9.46
C LEU A 395 -4.97 6.16 9.92
N ALA A 396 -4.78 6.46 11.21
CA ALA A 396 -3.45 6.47 11.81
C ALA A 396 -3.26 5.30 12.78
N ILE A 397 -2.16 4.56 12.63
CA ILE A 397 -1.72 3.53 13.57
C ILE A 397 -0.39 4.01 14.15
N ARG A 398 -0.41 4.40 15.42
CA ARG A 398 0.70 5.12 16.06
C ARG A 398 1.22 4.41 17.29
N GLY A 399 2.47 3.97 17.19
CA GLY A 399 3.28 3.37 18.24
C GLY A 399 4.14 4.37 18.99
N GLY A 400 4.72 3.93 20.10
CA GLY A 400 5.70 4.72 20.84
C GLY A 400 6.91 5.10 19.97
N ASP A 401 7.40 6.32 20.16
CA ASP A 401 8.51 6.85 19.39
C ASP A 401 9.84 6.11 19.67
N GLN A 402 10.72 6.17 18.67
CA GLN A 402 12.07 5.64 18.70
C GLN A 402 13.07 6.77 18.41
N SER A 403 14.12 6.90 19.22
CA SER A 403 15.22 7.86 19.00
C SER A 403 16.55 7.13 18.83
N LYS A 404 17.45 7.67 18.01
CA LYS A 404 18.79 7.09 17.81
C LYS A 404 19.77 7.65 18.85
N VAL A 405 20.59 6.79 19.43
CA VAL A 405 21.70 7.20 20.30
C VAL A 405 22.81 7.83 19.45
N VAL A 406 23.25 9.03 19.83
CA VAL A 406 24.33 9.77 19.15
C VAL A 406 25.63 9.80 19.95
N ALA A 407 25.57 9.61 21.27
CA ALA A 407 26.75 9.45 22.12
C ALA A 407 26.39 8.71 23.42
N THR A 408 27.38 8.05 24.03
CA THR A 408 27.26 7.40 25.34
C THR A 408 28.51 7.58 26.18
N THR A 409 28.35 7.70 27.49
CA THR A 409 29.42 7.46 28.47
C THR A 409 29.00 6.33 29.41
N ASP A 410 29.81 6.01 30.42
CA ASP A 410 29.42 5.05 31.46
C ASP A 410 28.14 5.43 32.22
N THR A 411 27.76 6.71 32.21
CA THR A 411 26.66 7.25 33.01
C THR A 411 25.72 8.17 32.23
N THR A 412 25.89 8.29 30.91
CA THR A 412 25.04 9.16 30.08
C THR A 412 24.73 8.54 28.73
N ILE A 413 23.57 8.91 28.19
CA ILE A 413 23.14 8.61 26.82
C ILE A 413 22.66 9.92 26.21
N ASP A 414 23.10 10.24 25.00
CA ASP A 414 22.64 11.40 24.24
C ASP A 414 21.78 10.95 23.06
N VAL A 415 20.66 11.63 22.86
CA VAL A 415 19.84 11.59 21.63
C VAL A 415 19.59 13.01 21.15
N PRO A 416 19.21 13.25 19.88
CA PRO A 416 18.99 14.62 19.42
C PRO A 416 17.83 15.30 20.13
N TRP A 417 17.99 16.59 20.32
CA TRP A 417 16.97 17.41 20.92
C TRP A 417 15.82 17.68 19.95
N ALA A 418 14.59 17.52 20.44
CA ALA A 418 13.37 17.94 19.76
C ALA A 418 12.48 18.65 20.78
N ASP A 419 11.90 19.80 20.42
CA ASP A 419 11.06 20.58 21.35
C ASP A 419 9.73 19.89 21.70
N ASN A 420 9.38 18.80 20.99
CA ASN A 420 8.25 17.93 21.32
C ASN A 420 8.68 16.60 21.93
N HIS A 421 9.90 16.46 22.45
CA HIS A 421 10.34 15.18 22.99
C HIS A 421 9.46 14.73 24.18
N PRO A 422 9.16 13.42 24.30
CA PRO A 422 8.26 12.89 25.32
C PRO A 422 9.01 12.32 26.55
N TYR A 423 10.33 12.50 26.67
CA TYR A 423 11.10 11.90 27.76
C TYR A 423 11.05 12.72 29.05
N ARG A 424 10.55 12.10 30.13
CA ARG A 424 10.51 12.65 31.50
C ARG A 424 11.90 13.04 32.00
N ASN A 425 11.94 13.86 33.05
CA ASN A 425 13.20 14.20 33.72
C ASN A 425 13.90 12.96 34.30
N SER A 426 13.16 12.01 34.88
CA SER A 426 13.72 10.74 35.36
C SER A 426 12.86 9.57 34.94
N GLY A 427 13.47 8.39 34.79
CA GLY A 427 12.73 7.20 34.36
C GLY A 427 13.63 6.11 33.80
N SER A 428 13.06 5.32 32.89
CA SER A 428 13.75 4.26 32.18
C SER A 428 13.56 4.37 30.67
N ILE A 429 14.57 3.94 29.91
CA ILE A 429 14.51 3.79 28.46
C ILE A 429 14.76 2.32 28.09
N ASN A 430 14.02 1.84 27.09
CA ASN A 430 14.16 0.47 26.58
C ASN A 430 15.07 0.47 25.35
N THR A 431 15.94 -0.54 25.25
CA THR A 431 16.80 -0.75 24.08
C THR A 431 16.86 -2.25 23.76
N PRO A 432 17.30 -2.63 22.55
CA PRO A 432 17.62 -4.03 22.23
C PRO A 432 18.70 -4.65 23.13
N LYS A 433 19.49 -3.84 23.85
CA LYS A 433 20.57 -4.28 24.73
C LYS A 433 20.16 -4.36 26.21
N GLY A 434 18.91 -4.02 26.53
CA GLY A 434 18.38 -3.99 27.89
C GLY A 434 17.74 -2.65 28.26
N ASN A 435 17.21 -2.58 29.48
CA ASN A 435 16.62 -1.37 30.04
C ASN A 435 17.69 -0.57 30.78
N PHE A 436 17.65 0.75 30.62
CA PHE A 436 18.53 1.70 31.30
C PHE A 436 17.69 2.68 32.11
N ASN A 437 18.00 2.84 33.39
CA ASN A 437 17.38 3.86 34.25
C ASN A 437 18.24 5.12 34.22
N TYR A 438 17.63 6.30 34.29
CA TYR A 438 18.30 7.60 34.34
C TYR A 438 17.66 8.49 35.41
N THR A 439 18.45 9.41 35.98
CA THR A 439 18.04 10.21 37.14
C THR A 439 17.64 11.64 36.80
N SER A 440 18.14 12.18 35.70
CA SER A 440 17.73 13.49 35.17
C SER A 440 17.89 13.54 33.64
N THR A 441 17.21 14.47 32.98
CA THR A 441 17.48 14.85 31.60
C THR A 441 17.99 16.28 31.51
N SER A 442 18.81 16.58 30.50
CA SER A 442 19.27 17.94 30.24
C SER A 442 19.37 18.27 28.75
N LYS A 443 19.13 19.54 28.40
CA LYS A 443 19.34 20.11 27.08
C LYS A 443 20.80 20.57 26.99
N VAL A 444 21.60 19.87 26.19
CA VAL A 444 23.03 20.16 26.04
C VAL A 444 23.28 20.72 24.65
N ALA A 445 23.71 21.98 24.56
CA ALA A 445 24.11 22.62 23.30
C ALA A 445 25.63 22.49 23.07
N GLY A 446 26.08 22.75 21.83
CA GLY A 446 27.50 22.80 21.48
C GLY A 446 28.20 21.43 21.45
N THR A 447 27.44 20.34 21.33
CA THR A 447 28.03 19.01 21.12
C THR A 447 28.45 18.85 19.65
N PRO A 448 29.35 17.89 19.33
CA PRO A 448 29.65 17.54 17.94
C PRO A 448 28.40 17.12 17.14
N ASN A 449 27.34 16.69 17.82
CA ASN A 449 26.06 16.27 17.26
C ASN A 449 24.96 17.34 17.44
N GLY A 450 25.34 18.62 17.54
CA GLY A 450 24.40 19.73 17.71
C GLY A 450 23.82 19.81 19.12
N THR A 451 22.55 20.19 19.24
CA THR A 451 21.84 20.19 20.53
C THR A 451 21.24 18.81 20.79
N VAL A 452 21.52 18.25 21.96
CA VAL A 452 21.09 16.91 22.35
C VAL A 452 20.25 16.95 23.63
N LEU A 453 19.36 15.98 23.76
CA LEU A 453 18.76 15.57 25.03
C LEU A 453 19.69 14.52 25.66
N ARG A 454 20.27 14.87 26.81
CA ARG A 454 21.15 13.99 27.59
C ARG A 454 20.38 13.34 28.73
N PHE A 455 20.40 12.02 28.79
CA PHE A 455 20.01 11.25 29.95
C PHE A 455 21.21 11.14 30.90
N ASN A 456 21.07 11.57 32.15
CA ASN A 456 22.13 11.57 33.17
C ASN A 456 21.92 10.48 34.21
N GLY A 457 23.00 10.05 34.86
CA GLY A 457 22.95 9.03 35.92
C GLY A 457 22.48 7.67 35.42
N VAL A 458 22.82 7.34 34.18
CA VAL A 458 22.35 6.14 33.50
C VAL A 458 22.95 4.87 34.13
N SER A 459 22.10 3.88 34.42
CA SER A 459 22.51 2.57 34.95
C SER A 459 21.63 1.44 34.39
N PRO A 460 22.19 0.26 34.01
CA PRO A 460 23.61 -0.11 34.04
C PRO A 460 24.47 0.70 33.04
N SER A 461 25.81 0.61 33.09
CA SER A 461 26.68 1.40 32.20
C SER A 461 26.36 1.14 30.71
N PRO A 462 26.01 2.17 29.92
CA PRO A 462 25.76 2.05 28.48
C PRO A 462 26.97 1.54 27.69
N VAL A 463 28.17 1.97 28.08
CA VAL A 463 29.43 1.56 27.45
C VAL A 463 29.73 0.09 27.77
N ALA A 464 29.59 -0.33 29.02
CA ALA A 464 29.77 -1.73 29.41
C ALA A 464 28.75 -2.67 28.74
N ALA A 465 27.53 -2.19 28.52
CA ALA A 465 26.48 -2.91 27.79
C ALA A 465 26.66 -2.88 26.26
N ALA A 466 27.69 -2.19 25.75
CA ALA A 466 27.96 -1.99 24.33
C ALA A 466 26.70 -1.48 23.57
N LEU A 467 26.03 -0.47 24.13
CA LEU A 467 24.82 0.10 23.54
C LEU A 467 25.07 0.67 22.13
N GLY A 468 26.20 1.37 21.97
CA GLY A 468 26.59 2.02 20.71
C GLY A 468 25.52 3.01 20.21
N ASN A 469 25.36 3.10 18.89
CA ASN A 469 24.42 4.03 18.25
C ASN A 469 23.03 3.39 17.98
N GLY A 470 22.62 2.46 18.85
CA GLY A 470 21.35 1.73 18.71
C GLY A 470 20.12 2.61 18.98
N PRO A 471 18.91 2.11 18.67
CA PRO A 471 17.68 2.81 18.99
C PRO A 471 17.33 2.70 20.49
N ILE A 472 16.85 3.80 21.06
CA ILE A 472 16.14 3.83 22.34
C ILE A 472 14.63 3.98 22.09
N ARG A 473 13.84 3.39 22.97
CA ARG A 473 12.39 3.30 22.86
C ARG A 473 11.75 3.73 24.17
N ILE A 474 10.60 4.40 24.06
CA ILE A 474 9.79 4.80 25.21
C ILE A 474 9.03 3.59 25.79
N SER A 475 8.68 2.63 24.95
CA SER A 475 7.95 1.42 25.35
C SER A 475 8.68 0.15 24.93
N SER A 476 8.29 -0.97 25.57
CA SER A 476 8.96 -2.27 25.43
C SER A 476 8.24 -3.25 24.49
N GLY A 477 7.13 -2.87 23.84
CA GLY A 477 6.28 -3.81 23.09
C GLY A 477 5.85 -3.32 21.71
N SER A 478 5.98 -4.17 20.69
CA SER A 478 5.60 -3.93 19.29
C SER A 478 4.18 -4.44 18.93
N GLY A 479 3.34 -4.72 19.93
CA GLY A 479 2.22 -5.67 19.88
C GLY A 479 1.00 -5.27 19.07
N LEU A 480 1.04 -5.55 17.75
CA LEU A 480 -0.09 -5.61 16.82
C LEU A 480 -0.22 -7.01 16.18
N GLY A 481 0.31 -8.05 16.83
CA GLY A 481 0.30 -9.41 16.29
C GLY A 481 -1.12 -9.88 15.97
N GLY A 482 -1.36 -10.26 14.72
CA GLY A 482 -2.68 -10.70 14.26
C GLY A 482 -3.69 -9.58 14.02
N MET A 483 -3.31 -8.30 14.20
CA MET A 483 -4.14 -7.17 13.79
C MET A 483 -4.38 -7.25 12.28
N SER A 484 -5.61 -7.00 11.87
CA SER A 484 -6.02 -7.01 10.46
C SER A 484 -6.82 -5.77 10.11
N VAL A 485 -6.42 -5.12 9.02
CA VAL A 485 -7.12 -4.00 8.40
C VAL A 485 -7.53 -4.46 7.01
N THR A 486 -8.81 -4.81 6.82
CA THR A 486 -9.24 -5.52 5.61
C THR A 486 -10.51 -5.00 4.97
N GLY A 487 -10.54 -4.88 3.64
CA GLY A 487 -11.77 -4.52 2.92
C GLY A 487 -12.26 -3.09 3.18
N ASN A 488 -11.41 -2.19 3.67
CA ASN A 488 -11.81 -0.82 3.98
C ASN A 488 -11.59 0.10 2.78
N ILE A 489 -12.40 1.15 2.68
CA ILE A 489 -12.10 2.35 1.89
C ILE A 489 -11.47 3.37 2.85
N ILE A 490 -10.27 3.85 2.54
CA ILE A 490 -9.52 4.77 3.40
C ILE A 490 -9.03 5.94 2.56
N THR A 491 -9.36 7.15 3.00
CA THR A 491 -9.18 8.38 2.24
C THR A 491 -8.53 9.44 3.12
N GLY A 492 -7.93 10.46 2.51
CA GLY A 492 -7.45 11.66 3.20
C GLY A 492 -8.62 12.52 3.67
N LEU A 493 -8.44 13.85 3.74
CA LEU A 493 -9.56 14.73 4.09
C LEU A 493 -10.63 14.65 3.00
N ASP A 494 -10.19 14.68 1.73
CA ASP A 494 -11.06 14.54 0.55
C ASP A 494 -12.31 15.43 0.66
N HIS A 495 -12.08 16.72 0.87
CA HIS A 495 -13.12 17.75 1.07
C HIS A 495 -14.06 17.86 -0.15
N SER A 496 -15.36 18.15 0.05
CA SER A 496 -16.39 18.20 -1.02
C SER A 496 -16.09 19.22 -2.12
N SER A 497 -15.44 20.32 -1.76
CA SER A 497 -14.93 21.32 -2.71
C SER A 497 -13.79 20.85 -3.62
N MET A 498 -13.28 19.63 -3.39
CA MET A 498 -12.12 19.02 -4.05
C MET A 498 -10.80 19.77 -3.86
N LEU A 499 -10.76 20.71 -2.89
CA LEU A 499 -9.51 21.30 -2.45
C LEU A 499 -8.71 20.31 -1.60
N LEU A 500 -7.38 20.40 -1.69
CA LEU A 500 -6.46 19.70 -0.78
C LEU A 500 -6.62 20.23 0.64
N ALA A 501 -6.34 19.40 1.64
CA ALA A 501 -6.32 19.82 3.04
C ALA A 501 -5.31 20.95 3.31
N SER A 502 -4.22 20.99 2.54
CA SER A 502 -3.17 22.01 2.62
C SER A 502 -3.53 23.32 1.90
N ASN A 503 -4.66 23.37 1.17
CA ASN A 503 -5.10 24.61 0.54
C ASN A 503 -5.40 25.66 1.62
N PRO A 504 -4.92 26.92 1.50
CA PRO A 504 -5.17 27.96 2.49
C PRO A 504 -6.64 28.25 2.80
N LEU A 505 -7.58 27.93 1.90
CA LEU A 505 -9.02 28.05 2.14
C LEU A 505 -9.59 26.95 3.06
N ILE A 506 -8.91 25.80 3.14
CA ILE A 506 -9.22 24.70 4.07
C ILE A 506 -8.42 24.86 5.36
N GLY A 507 -7.10 25.05 5.23
CA GLY A 507 -6.23 25.43 6.36
C GLY A 507 -5.81 24.29 7.30
N LEU A 508 -6.02 23.02 6.93
CA LEU A 508 -5.73 21.88 7.81
C LEU A 508 -4.25 21.43 7.77
N GLY A 509 -3.55 21.74 6.68
CA GLY A 509 -2.22 21.19 6.38
C GLY A 509 -2.32 19.89 5.58
N ILE A 510 -1.22 19.16 5.45
CA ILE A 510 -1.23 17.91 4.66
C ILE A 510 -2.04 16.83 5.38
N SER A 511 -3.08 16.33 4.71
CA SER A 511 -3.80 15.13 5.14
C SER A 511 -3.24 13.89 4.42
N ASN A 512 -3.54 12.71 4.97
CA ASN A 512 -3.15 11.44 4.39
C ASN A 512 -4.20 10.37 4.67
N ALA A 513 -4.32 9.39 3.76
CA ALA A 513 -5.22 8.27 3.95
C ALA A 513 -4.68 7.33 5.03
N LEU A 514 -3.39 7.02 5.01
CA LEU A 514 -2.76 6.09 5.94
C LEU A 514 -1.52 6.69 6.61
N GLU A 515 -1.44 6.60 7.93
CA GLU A 515 -0.24 6.96 8.68
C GLU A 515 0.14 5.81 9.61
N ILE A 516 1.34 5.27 9.46
CA ILE A 516 1.84 4.17 10.29
C ILE A 516 3.20 4.53 10.81
N SER A 517 3.32 4.76 12.12
CA SER A 517 4.61 5.08 12.70
C SER A 517 4.79 4.66 14.15
N GLY A 518 6.03 4.34 14.52
CA GLY A 518 6.44 3.97 15.87
C GLY A 518 6.74 2.47 16.01
N THR A 519 7.26 2.06 17.17
CA THR A 519 7.75 0.69 17.39
C THR A 519 6.62 -0.33 17.30
N MET A 520 6.39 -0.89 16.13
CA MET A 520 5.29 -1.82 15.88
C MET A 520 5.67 -2.92 14.91
N ARG A 521 4.94 -4.04 14.99
CA ARG A 521 5.18 -5.21 14.16
C ARG A 521 3.93 -6.03 13.86
N GLN A 522 3.88 -6.62 12.66
CA GLN A 522 2.88 -7.59 12.19
C GLN A 522 1.44 -7.14 11.88
N PRO A 523 1.05 -5.85 11.82
CA PRO A 523 -0.27 -5.54 11.28
C PRO A 523 -0.36 -5.96 9.81
N TRP A 524 -1.51 -6.56 9.45
CA TRP A 524 -1.79 -7.03 8.09
C TRP A 524 -2.88 -6.16 7.45
N PHE A 525 -2.57 -5.60 6.28
CA PHE A 525 -3.48 -4.85 5.44
C PHE A 525 -3.86 -5.68 4.21
N ALA A 526 -5.14 -5.98 3.99
CA ALA A 526 -5.54 -6.69 2.79
C ALA A 526 -6.81 -6.15 2.14
N ARG A 527 -6.82 -6.05 0.81
CA ARG A 527 -8.01 -5.66 0.04
C ARG A 527 -8.58 -4.31 0.47
N ASN A 528 -7.74 -3.40 0.95
CA ASN A 528 -8.16 -2.04 1.21
C ASN A 528 -8.02 -1.21 -0.06
N TYR A 529 -8.89 -0.23 -0.19
CA TYR A 529 -8.84 0.78 -1.22
C TYR A 529 -8.38 2.11 -0.59
N MET A 530 -7.14 2.49 -0.88
CA MET A 530 -6.49 3.69 -0.36
C MET A 530 -6.45 4.73 -1.46
N GLN A 531 -7.47 5.57 -1.47
CA GLN A 531 -7.74 6.49 -2.56
C GLN A 531 -7.89 7.90 -2.00
N THR A 532 -7.12 8.86 -2.52
CA THR A 532 -7.16 10.24 -2.02
C THR A 532 -6.64 11.24 -3.04
N ARG A 533 -7.10 12.49 -2.94
CA ARG A 533 -6.54 13.62 -3.71
C ARG A 533 -5.35 14.31 -3.03
N GLU A 534 -5.06 13.97 -1.78
CA GLU A 534 -3.98 14.56 -0.99
C GLU A 534 -2.58 14.23 -1.53
N ASP A 535 -1.58 15.04 -1.17
CA ASP A 535 -0.18 14.82 -1.57
C ASP A 535 0.38 13.48 -1.08
N VAL A 536 -0.08 13.00 0.07
CA VAL A 536 0.44 11.80 0.73
C VAL A 536 -0.69 10.80 0.86
N ILE A 537 -0.56 9.66 0.18
CA ILE A 537 -1.49 8.54 0.34
C ILE A 537 -1.15 7.79 1.63
N ALA A 538 0.13 7.45 1.81
CA ALA A 538 0.58 6.74 3.00
C ALA A 538 1.95 7.22 3.51
N HIS A 539 2.10 7.29 4.82
CA HIS A 539 3.38 7.60 5.49
C HIS A 539 3.76 6.49 6.47
N PHE A 540 4.81 5.75 6.13
CA PHE A 540 5.39 4.66 6.92
C PHE A 540 6.72 5.08 7.55
N HIS A 541 6.82 4.97 8.88
CA HIS A 541 8.03 5.37 9.60
C HIS A 541 8.32 4.49 10.82
N ALA A 542 9.53 3.95 10.94
CA ALA A 542 9.95 3.15 12.11
C ALA A 542 9.07 1.92 12.41
N CYS A 543 8.48 1.31 11.37
CA CYS A 543 7.56 0.17 11.48
C CYS A 543 8.15 -1.09 10.83
N ASP A 544 8.16 -2.23 11.54
CA ASP A 544 8.86 -3.44 11.09
C ASP A 544 7.89 -4.59 10.78
N ASP A 545 8.15 -5.39 9.74
CA ASP A 545 7.30 -6.56 9.35
C ASP A 545 5.82 -6.18 9.16
N ILE A 546 5.58 -5.09 8.40
CA ILE A 546 4.25 -4.71 7.92
C ILE A 546 3.93 -5.52 6.66
N ARG A 547 2.76 -6.16 6.65
CA ARG A 547 2.32 -6.97 5.51
C ARG A 547 1.14 -6.32 4.85
N MET A 548 1.24 -6.11 3.56
CA MET A 548 0.15 -5.57 2.77
C MET A 548 -0.03 -6.45 1.54
N SER A 549 -1.28 -6.86 1.26
CA SER A 549 -1.60 -7.71 0.12
C SER A 549 -2.89 -7.27 -0.58
N GLN A 550 -2.91 -7.22 -1.92
CA GLN A 550 -4.12 -6.93 -2.67
C GLN A 550 -4.75 -5.56 -2.34
N ASN A 551 -3.94 -4.58 -1.93
CA ASN A 551 -4.45 -3.22 -1.70
C ASN A 551 -4.36 -2.43 -3.01
N GLN A 552 -5.27 -1.47 -3.15
CA GLN A 552 -5.30 -0.54 -4.27
C GLN A 552 -4.90 0.86 -3.79
N TRP A 553 -3.96 1.48 -4.50
CA TRP A 553 -3.41 2.80 -4.23
C TRP A 553 -3.78 3.74 -5.37
N GLU A 554 -4.50 4.81 -5.07
CA GLU A 554 -5.02 5.70 -6.10
C GLU A 554 -4.92 7.17 -5.71
N ALA A 555 -4.42 7.98 -6.64
CA ALA A 555 -4.37 9.42 -6.53
C ALA A 555 -5.46 10.03 -7.40
N ASN A 556 -6.26 10.93 -6.84
CA ASN A 556 -7.41 11.52 -7.52
C ASN A 556 -7.21 12.97 -7.94
N ASP A 557 -8.12 13.40 -8.79
CA ASP A 557 -8.27 14.78 -9.22
C ASP A 557 -8.63 15.71 -8.05
N PHE A 558 -8.06 16.92 -8.11
CA PHE A 558 -8.32 17.99 -7.16
C PHE A 558 -8.53 19.32 -7.88
N ARG A 559 -8.97 20.33 -7.14
CA ARG A 559 -9.16 21.70 -7.62
C ARG A 559 -8.26 22.66 -6.86
N LEU A 560 -7.91 23.77 -7.49
CA LEU A 560 -7.16 24.87 -6.85
C LEU A 560 -8.09 25.86 -6.16
N VAL A 561 -9.33 25.99 -6.66
CA VAL A 561 -10.38 26.87 -6.11
C VAL A 561 -11.73 26.12 -6.11
N PRO A 562 -12.63 26.41 -5.16
CA PRO A 562 -13.97 25.79 -5.13
C PRO A 562 -14.73 26.07 -6.43
N GLY A 563 -15.42 25.07 -6.97
CA GLY A 563 -16.17 25.23 -8.22
C GLY A 563 -15.32 25.41 -9.50
N GLY A 564 -14.00 25.50 -9.40
CA GLY A 564 -13.10 25.69 -10.54
C GLY A 564 -12.85 24.43 -11.38
N PRO A 565 -12.06 24.55 -12.47
CA PRO A 565 -11.62 23.39 -13.24
C PRO A 565 -10.71 22.48 -12.42
N PHE A 566 -10.61 21.23 -12.85
CA PHE A 566 -9.64 20.28 -12.30
C PHE A 566 -8.21 20.77 -12.51
N SER A 567 -7.33 20.41 -11.57
CA SER A 567 -5.90 20.58 -11.72
C SER A 567 -5.41 19.83 -12.97
N PRO A 568 -4.52 20.42 -13.79
CA PRO A 568 -3.91 19.73 -14.92
C PRO A 568 -2.88 18.67 -14.47
N VAL A 569 -2.57 18.61 -13.17
CA VAL A 569 -1.60 17.68 -12.60
C VAL A 569 -2.22 16.77 -11.54
N HIS A 570 -1.77 15.52 -11.49
CA HIS A 570 -2.22 14.49 -10.55
C HIS A 570 -1.06 13.74 -9.92
N GLY A 571 -1.27 13.21 -8.71
CA GLY A 571 -0.31 12.31 -8.07
C GLY A 571 -0.43 12.28 -6.56
N GLY A 572 0.04 11.16 -5.99
CA GLY A 572 0.05 10.93 -4.55
C GLY A 572 1.29 10.15 -4.13
N ARG A 573 1.85 10.48 -2.98
CA ARG A 573 3.10 9.88 -2.48
C ARG A 573 2.85 8.77 -1.49
N ILE A 574 3.65 7.71 -1.63
CA ILE A 574 3.87 6.76 -0.56
C ILE A 574 5.25 7.03 0.02
N ILE A 575 5.28 7.44 1.29
CA ILE A 575 6.50 7.76 2.02
C ILE A 575 6.89 6.56 2.86
N ALA A 576 8.12 6.09 2.68
CA ALA A 576 8.73 5.08 3.53
C ALA A 576 10.22 5.41 3.64
N SER A 577 10.63 6.30 4.53
CA SER A 577 12.03 6.70 4.64
C SER A 577 12.92 5.55 5.17
N PRO A 578 14.19 5.41 4.72
CA PRO A 578 15.11 4.43 5.27
C PRO A 578 15.74 5.00 6.55
N GLN A 579 16.59 4.18 7.16
CA GLN A 579 17.61 4.72 8.05
C GLN A 579 18.61 5.56 7.25
N ASP A 580 18.63 6.89 7.41
CA ASP A 580 19.70 7.75 6.90
C ASP A 580 21.02 7.43 7.64
N ILE A 581 22.02 6.99 6.86
CA ILE A 581 23.37 6.68 7.31
C ILE A 581 24.36 7.82 7.05
N SER A 582 23.98 8.80 6.22
CA SER A 582 24.87 9.83 5.67
C SER A 582 24.90 11.11 6.50
N ASN A 583 23.85 11.39 7.26
CA ASN A 583 23.76 12.56 8.11
C ASN A 583 23.86 12.16 9.60
N PRO A 584 24.98 12.44 10.28
CA PRO A 584 25.14 12.14 11.71
C PRO A 584 24.15 12.90 12.62
N LEU A 585 23.51 13.97 12.10
CA LEU A 585 22.47 14.75 12.77
C LEU A 585 21.02 14.35 12.35
N ALA A 586 20.81 13.79 11.15
CA ALA A 586 19.50 13.24 10.77
C ALA A 586 19.42 11.80 11.25
N THR A 587 19.00 11.71 12.50
CA THR A 587 18.88 10.49 13.29
C THR A 587 17.74 9.60 12.88
N ALA A 588 17.64 9.17 11.62
CA ALA A 588 16.58 8.26 11.23
C ALA A 588 16.60 7.01 12.13
N SER A 589 15.57 6.85 12.95
CA SER A 589 15.22 5.59 13.60
C SER A 589 14.18 4.83 12.75
N GLY A 590 13.90 5.35 11.55
CA GLY A 590 12.95 4.93 10.52
C GLY A 590 13.24 3.58 9.89
N ASP A 591 13.48 2.55 10.70
CA ASP A 591 13.58 1.16 10.27
C ASP A 591 12.23 0.67 9.75
N THR A 592 11.90 1.06 8.51
CA THR A 592 10.66 0.65 7.84
C THR A 592 10.92 -0.61 7.02
N SER A 593 10.22 -1.70 7.36
CA SER A 593 10.23 -2.95 6.58
C SER A 593 8.84 -3.28 6.07
N LEU A 594 8.69 -3.40 4.75
CA LEU A 594 7.41 -3.63 4.09
C LEU A 594 7.46 -4.91 3.26
N SER A 595 6.37 -5.68 3.32
CA SER A 595 6.08 -6.73 2.34
C SER A 595 4.81 -6.38 1.59
N LEU A 596 4.94 -6.16 0.29
CA LEU A 596 3.84 -5.78 -0.60
C LEU A 596 3.61 -6.90 -1.62
N TYR A 597 2.41 -7.50 -1.61
CA TYR A 597 2.02 -8.59 -2.52
C TYR A 597 0.78 -8.21 -3.34
N GLN A 598 0.81 -8.40 -4.65
CA GLN A 598 -0.32 -8.23 -5.57
C GLN A 598 -1.03 -6.88 -5.42
N HIS A 599 -0.28 -5.78 -5.35
CA HIS A 599 -0.87 -4.44 -5.22
C HIS A 599 -1.20 -3.85 -6.58
N HIS A 600 -2.26 -3.06 -6.63
CA HIS A 600 -2.57 -2.20 -7.76
C HIS A 600 -2.23 -0.76 -7.39
N SER A 601 -1.41 -0.09 -8.19
CA SER A 601 -1.15 1.35 -8.05
C SER A 601 -1.56 2.06 -9.34
N ALA A 602 -2.41 3.07 -9.22
CA ALA A 602 -2.78 3.92 -10.34
C ALA A 602 -1.53 4.64 -10.93
N PRO A 603 -1.59 5.08 -12.20
CA PRO A 603 -0.60 5.99 -12.74
C PRO A 603 -0.44 7.21 -11.81
N TYR A 604 0.75 7.78 -11.71
CA TYR A 604 1.08 8.94 -10.84
C TYR A 604 1.16 8.68 -9.32
N VAL A 605 1.11 7.43 -8.86
CA VAL A 605 1.45 7.08 -7.47
C VAL A 605 2.96 6.86 -7.32
N ASP A 606 3.60 7.61 -6.41
CA ASP A 606 5.04 7.48 -6.13
C ASP A 606 5.31 6.27 -5.22
N LEU A 607 5.51 5.10 -5.81
CA LEU A 607 5.79 3.83 -5.11
C LEU A 607 7.21 3.27 -5.41
N PHE A 608 8.20 4.11 -5.72
CA PHE A 608 9.58 3.65 -5.95
C PHE A 608 10.62 4.68 -5.47
N PRO A 609 11.86 4.25 -5.17
CA PRO A 609 12.92 5.14 -4.69
C PRO A 609 13.37 6.18 -5.72
N TYR A 610 13.14 5.91 -7.01
CA TYR A 610 13.30 6.84 -8.13
C TYR A 610 12.18 6.55 -9.14
N VAL A 611 11.50 7.60 -9.61
CA VAL A 611 10.38 7.48 -10.56
C VAL A 611 10.63 8.48 -11.69
N ALA A 612 10.75 7.98 -12.93
CA ALA A 612 10.66 8.83 -14.11
C ALA A 612 9.25 9.47 -14.13
N ARG A 613 9.19 10.80 -14.05
CA ARG A 613 7.92 11.50 -13.91
C ARG A 613 7.15 11.46 -15.23
N THR A 614 5.97 10.86 -15.22
CA THR A 614 5.02 10.96 -16.34
C THR A 614 4.58 12.42 -16.51
N ALA A 615 4.40 12.86 -17.75
CA ALA A 615 3.84 14.18 -18.04
C ALA A 615 2.47 14.35 -17.33
N GLY A 616 2.25 15.49 -16.68
CA GLY A 616 1.05 15.71 -15.86
C GLY A 616 1.14 15.21 -14.41
N SER A 617 2.32 14.78 -13.94
CA SER A 617 2.52 14.52 -12.50
C SER A 617 2.50 15.83 -11.68
N LYS A 618 1.88 15.77 -10.50
CA LYS A 618 1.86 16.84 -9.48
C LYS A 618 3.25 17.15 -8.92
N PHE A 619 4.18 16.21 -9.02
CA PHE A 619 5.50 16.30 -8.40
C PHE A 619 6.58 16.49 -9.46
N SER A 620 7.25 17.64 -9.42
CA SER A 620 8.32 17.99 -10.34
C SER A 620 9.68 17.43 -9.91
N SER A 621 9.89 17.26 -8.60
CA SER A 621 11.11 16.69 -8.04
C SER A 621 11.23 15.19 -8.35
N SER A 622 12.41 14.75 -8.82
CA SER A 622 12.75 13.33 -8.97
C SER A 622 13.15 12.66 -7.64
N VAL A 623 13.09 13.39 -6.51
CA VAL A 623 13.39 12.84 -5.19
C VAL A 623 12.29 11.84 -4.80
N GLY A 624 12.62 10.55 -4.77
CA GLY A 624 11.74 9.52 -4.24
C GLY A 624 11.71 9.51 -2.71
N PHE A 625 10.51 9.32 -2.17
CA PHE A 625 10.24 9.23 -0.72
C PHE A 625 9.94 7.79 -0.26
N PHE A 626 9.79 6.86 -1.21
CA PHE A 626 9.59 5.44 -0.93
C PHE A 626 10.94 4.69 -0.94
N LYS A 627 11.57 4.65 0.23
CA LYS A 627 12.91 4.12 0.46
C LYS A 627 12.94 3.22 1.71
N PRO A 628 12.10 2.18 1.82
CA PRO A 628 12.10 1.32 3.01
C PRO A 628 13.45 0.61 3.17
N ARG A 629 13.86 0.32 4.41
CA ARG A 629 15.08 -0.45 4.72
C ARG A 629 15.04 -1.85 4.11
N ARG A 630 13.85 -2.47 4.12
CA ARG A 630 13.59 -3.76 3.49
C ARG A 630 12.27 -3.69 2.74
N LEU A 631 12.30 -4.03 1.46
CA LEU A 631 11.13 -4.20 0.62
C LEU A 631 11.09 -5.63 0.10
N GLN A 632 9.99 -6.32 0.32
CA GLN A 632 9.66 -7.54 -0.41
C GLN A 632 8.52 -7.23 -1.38
N TYR A 633 8.83 -7.22 -2.68
CA TYR A 633 7.90 -6.90 -3.76
C TYR A 633 8.07 -7.94 -4.88
N PRO A 634 7.33 -9.07 -4.86
CA PRO A 634 7.52 -10.14 -5.83
C PRO A 634 6.92 -9.84 -7.20
N ASP A 635 6.01 -8.87 -7.29
CA ASP A 635 5.25 -8.53 -8.51
C ASP A 635 5.78 -7.26 -9.18
N LEU A 636 7.11 -7.05 -9.20
CA LEU A 636 7.75 -5.85 -9.79
C LEU A 636 7.41 -5.77 -11.29
N GLN A 637 6.29 -5.14 -11.63
CA GLN A 637 5.95 -4.75 -12.99
C GLN A 637 6.72 -3.45 -13.26
N MET A 638 7.65 -3.50 -14.21
CA MET A 638 8.58 -2.41 -14.50
C MET A 638 7.81 -1.16 -14.99
N PRO A 639 8.27 0.06 -14.65
CA PRO A 639 7.74 1.27 -15.26
C PRO A 639 7.87 1.22 -16.79
N ASP A 640 7.02 1.96 -17.50
CA ASP A 640 7.05 2.16 -18.96
C ASP A 640 8.29 2.98 -19.44
N SER A 641 9.47 2.72 -18.88
CA SER A 641 10.74 3.29 -19.34
C SER A 641 11.51 2.26 -20.16
N ASP A 642 12.19 2.72 -21.23
CA ASP A 642 12.99 1.89 -22.15
C ASP A 642 14.22 1.21 -21.49
N HIS A 643 14.41 1.37 -20.17
CA HIS A 643 15.53 0.84 -19.40
C HIS A 643 15.15 0.50 -17.96
N LEU A 644 15.84 -0.51 -17.40
CA LEU A 644 15.85 -0.85 -15.97
C LEU A 644 17.14 -0.33 -15.33
N ASP A 645 17.05 0.77 -14.60
CA ASP A 645 18.18 1.29 -13.81
C ASP A 645 18.22 0.61 -12.43
N VAL A 646 19.11 -0.38 -12.27
CA VAL A 646 19.48 -0.92 -10.96
C VAL A 646 20.63 -0.08 -10.40
N GLN A 647 20.31 1.00 -9.69
CA GLN A 647 21.31 1.90 -9.10
C GLN A 647 21.69 1.46 -7.68
N ALA A 648 22.99 1.29 -7.43
CA ALA A 648 23.54 1.26 -6.07
C ALA A 648 23.68 2.71 -5.56
N LEU A 649 23.20 3.01 -4.35
CA LEU A 649 23.50 4.29 -3.70
C LEU A 649 24.96 4.31 -3.21
N ASP A 650 25.50 5.50 -2.92
CA ASP A 650 26.84 5.63 -2.33
C ASP A 650 26.99 4.66 -1.14
N THR A 651 28.07 3.87 -1.15
CA THR A 651 28.40 2.80 -0.18
C THR A 651 27.62 1.49 -0.26
N GLN A 652 26.74 1.29 -1.25
CA GLN A 652 25.95 0.06 -1.39
C GLN A 652 26.48 -0.89 -2.47
N ASP A 653 26.31 -2.20 -2.23
CA ASP A 653 26.50 -3.24 -3.24
C ASP A 653 25.15 -3.62 -3.87
N VAL A 654 25.11 -3.78 -5.19
CA VAL A 654 24.04 -4.53 -5.86
C VAL A 654 24.44 -6.01 -5.88
N ARG A 655 23.62 -6.87 -5.28
CA ARG A 655 23.90 -8.31 -5.17
C ARG A 655 22.82 -9.14 -5.85
N ILE A 656 23.22 -9.96 -6.82
CA ILE A 656 22.40 -11.04 -7.38
C ILE A 656 22.74 -12.33 -6.63
N ARG A 657 21.81 -12.83 -5.80
CA ARG A 657 22.01 -14.09 -5.05
C ARG A 657 21.33 -15.25 -5.78
N LEU A 658 22.12 -16.19 -6.26
CA LEU A 658 21.62 -17.40 -6.91
C LEU A 658 21.44 -18.53 -5.90
N ALA A 659 20.28 -19.19 -5.94
CA ALA A 659 20.09 -20.47 -5.26
C ALA A 659 21.01 -21.54 -5.88
N PRO A 660 21.33 -22.62 -5.13
CA PRO A 660 22.08 -23.74 -5.69
C PRO A 660 21.46 -24.23 -7.01
N SER A 661 22.31 -24.46 -8.01
CA SER A 661 21.92 -24.92 -9.35
C SER A 661 21.00 -23.99 -10.15
N ARG A 662 20.91 -22.70 -9.79
CA ARG A 662 20.19 -21.68 -10.57
C ARG A 662 21.17 -20.71 -11.24
N SER A 663 20.78 -20.18 -12.39
CA SER A 663 21.57 -19.20 -13.16
C SER A 663 20.76 -17.93 -13.36
N ALA A 664 21.45 -16.80 -13.54
CA ALA A 664 20.86 -15.58 -14.07
C ALA A 664 21.03 -15.55 -15.59
N TYR A 665 19.99 -15.10 -16.30
CA TYR A 665 19.96 -15.03 -17.76
C TYR A 665 19.66 -13.59 -18.19
N PHE A 666 20.41 -13.10 -19.17
CA PHE A 666 20.11 -11.86 -19.88
C PHE A 666 19.64 -12.26 -21.27
N GLN A 667 18.37 -11.98 -21.58
CA GLN A 667 17.69 -12.44 -22.80
C GLN A 667 17.28 -11.25 -23.67
N ASP A 668 17.18 -11.45 -24.98
CA ASP A 668 16.52 -10.48 -25.86
C ASP A 668 14.99 -10.61 -25.80
N SER A 669 14.29 -9.72 -26.52
CA SER A 669 12.82 -9.69 -26.58
C SER A 669 12.18 -10.97 -27.12
N ASN A 670 12.96 -11.85 -27.74
CA ASN A 670 12.52 -13.15 -28.24
C ASN A 670 12.84 -14.30 -27.26
N ASN A 671 13.20 -13.98 -26.01
CA ASN A 671 13.65 -14.91 -24.98
C ASN A 671 14.94 -15.68 -25.33
N VAL A 672 15.77 -15.16 -26.24
CA VAL A 672 17.06 -15.78 -26.57
C VAL A 672 18.13 -15.29 -25.59
N THR A 673 18.74 -16.22 -24.86
CA THR A 673 19.80 -15.93 -23.89
C THR A 673 21.07 -15.43 -24.58
N LYS A 674 21.52 -14.23 -24.21
CA LYS A 674 22.77 -13.60 -24.66
C LYS A 674 23.90 -13.76 -23.65
N VAL A 675 23.58 -13.62 -22.36
CA VAL A 675 24.53 -13.80 -21.25
C VAL A 675 23.93 -14.74 -20.21
N THR A 676 24.71 -15.73 -19.79
CA THR A 676 24.38 -16.58 -18.64
C THR A 676 25.42 -16.38 -17.54
N VAL A 677 24.95 -16.12 -16.32
CA VAL A 677 25.78 -16.15 -15.11
C VAL A 677 25.32 -17.32 -14.25
N ALA A 678 26.08 -18.40 -14.26
CA ALA A 678 25.74 -19.62 -13.52
C ALA A 678 26.14 -19.52 -12.03
N HIS A 679 25.45 -20.25 -11.15
CA HIS A 679 25.84 -20.39 -9.75
C HIS A 679 27.29 -20.89 -9.57
N SER A 680 27.85 -21.61 -10.55
CA SER A 680 29.25 -22.04 -10.58
C SER A 680 30.26 -20.90 -10.77
N GLY A 681 29.80 -19.66 -10.98
CA GLY A 681 30.65 -18.51 -11.32
C GLY A 681 31.00 -18.43 -12.80
N THR A 682 30.51 -19.36 -13.63
CA THR A 682 30.73 -19.34 -15.08
C THR A 682 29.91 -18.24 -15.73
N ILE A 683 30.56 -17.37 -16.49
CA ILE A 683 29.91 -16.40 -17.38
C ILE A 683 30.03 -16.92 -18.80
N SER A 684 28.89 -17.13 -19.47
CA SER A 684 28.83 -17.59 -20.87
C SER A 684 28.17 -16.52 -21.74
N LEU A 685 28.81 -16.20 -22.86
CA LEU A 685 28.31 -15.31 -23.90
C LEU A 685 27.85 -16.15 -25.10
N ALA A 686 26.65 -15.88 -25.60
CA ALA A 686 26.10 -16.61 -26.76
C ALA A 686 26.22 -15.79 -28.06
N ALA A 687 26.39 -16.51 -29.18
CA ALA A 687 26.45 -15.93 -30.53
C ALA A 687 27.55 -14.85 -30.68
N ALA A 688 27.23 -13.71 -31.31
CA ALA A 688 28.16 -12.60 -31.56
C ALA A 688 28.36 -11.66 -30.36
N ALA A 689 28.00 -12.07 -29.15
CA ALA A 689 28.22 -11.24 -27.95
C ALA A 689 29.72 -11.02 -27.70
N GLN A 690 30.13 -9.74 -27.63
CA GLN A 690 31.53 -9.33 -27.46
C GLN A 690 31.79 -8.80 -26.05
N LEU A 691 33.00 -9.01 -25.53
CA LEU A 691 33.54 -8.28 -24.39
C LEU A 691 34.30 -7.06 -24.91
N ASN A 692 33.64 -5.90 -24.92
CA ASN A 692 34.25 -4.64 -25.35
C ASN A 692 34.83 -3.88 -24.16
N PHE A 693 36.10 -3.49 -24.27
CA PHE A 693 36.83 -2.75 -23.25
C PHE A 693 37.00 -1.29 -23.67
N GLY A 694 36.24 -0.37 -23.07
CA GLY A 694 36.10 1.02 -23.55
C GLY A 694 37.00 2.09 -22.91
N ALA A 695 37.97 1.74 -22.06
CA ALA A 695 38.84 2.69 -21.36
C ALA A 695 40.33 2.42 -21.66
N ALA A 696 41.19 3.43 -21.39
CA ALA A 696 42.63 3.38 -21.69
C ALA A 696 43.41 2.23 -21.01
N ALA A 697 42.82 1.54 -20.03
CA ALA A 697 43.41 0.39 -19.35
C ALA A 697 42.32 -0.62 -18.91
N ALA A 698 42.16 -1.70 -19.68
CA ALA A 698 41.32 -2.83 -19.31
C ALA A 698 42.11 -4.13 -19.36
N PHE A 699 41.86 -5.02 -18.40
CA PHE A 699 42.69 -6.21 -18.19
C PHE A 699 41.83 -7.45 -18.01
N ILE A 700 42.29 -8.58 -18.54
CA ILE A 700 41.86 -9.92 -18.15
C ILE A 700 42.92 -10.44 -17.18
N ASN A 701 42.61 -10.45 -15.88
CA ASN A 701 43.54 -10.84 -14.82
C ASN A 701 43.30 -12.28 -14.38
N ALA A 702 44.37 -13.06 -14.27
CA ALA A 702 44.36 -14.32 -13.53
C ALA A 702 45.06 -14.11 -12.18
N THR A 703 44.40 -14.50 -11.09
CA THR A 703 44.99 -14.52 -9.74
C THR A 703 46.13 -15.57 -9.71
N PRO A 704 47.17 -15.42 -8.86
CA PRO A 704 48.21 -16.44 -8.74
C PRO A 704 47.63 -17.84 -8.55
N GLY A 705 48.06 -18.80 -9.38
CA GLY A 705 47.53 -20.17 -9.39
C GLY A 705 46.43 -20.45 -10.43
N TYR A 706 46.00 -19.46 -11.21
CA TYR A 706 44.99 -19.61 -12.26
C TYR A 706 45.56 -19.33 -13.66
N GLU A 707 44.94 -19.90 -14.70
CA GLU A 707 45.39 -19.84 -16.09
C GLU A 707 44.42 -19.05 -16.98
N ILE A 708 44.93 -18.50 -18.09
CA ILE A 708 44.11 -17.93 -19.17
C ILE A 708 44.20 -18.86 -20.38
N ASN A 709 43.07 -19.43 -20.78
CA ASN A 709 43.00 -20.41 -21.87
C ASN A 709 42.31 -19.83 -23.11
N LEU A 710 43.00 -19.87 -24.26
CA LEU A 710 42.43 -19.60 -25.58
C LEU A 710 42.10 -20.94 -26.22
N ARG A 711 40.80 -21.23 -26.38
CA ARG A 711 40.30 -22.54 -26.83
C ARG A 711 39.63 -22.47 -28.19
N HIS A 712 39.78 -23.54 -28.95
CA HIS A 712 38.95 -23.84 -30.12
C HIS A 712 38.18 -25.13 -29.82
N GLY A 713 36.86 -25.02 -29.63
CA GLY A 713 36.04 -26.13 -29.16
C GLY A 713 36.45 -26.58 -27.75
N THR A 714 36.81 -27.85 -27.59
CA THR A 714 37.27 -28.41 -26.31
C THR A 714 38.78 -28.33 -26.10
N GLU A 715 39.55 -27.99 -27.14
CA GLU A 715 41.00 -27.99 -27.11
C GLU A 715 41.56 -26.61 -26.76
N ILE A 716 42.67 -26.60 -26.01
CA ILE A 716 43.45 -25.38 -25.73
C ILE A 716 44.43 -25.20 -26.89
N GLU A 717 44.36 -24.05 -27.56
CA GLU A 717 45.29 -23.72 -28.63
C GLU A 717 46.50 -22.95 -28.07
N TRP A 718 46.23 -21.93 -27.25
CA TRP A 718 47.22 -21.16 -26.51
C TRP A 718 46.79 -20.94 -25.07
N GLN A 719 47.75 -20.84 -24.15
CA GLN A 719 47.47 -20.53 -22.76
C GLN A 719 48.55 -19.66 -22.13
N VAL A 720 48.14 -18.85 -21.16
CA VAL A 720 49.06 -18.27 -20.18
C VAL A 720 48.94 -19.14 -18.93
N THR A 721 50.02 -19.85 -18.60
CA THR A 721 50.05 -20.77 -17.46
C THR A 721 49.96 -20.00 -16.13
N ALA A 722 49.71 -20.71 -15.04
CA ALA A 722 49.72 -20.12 -13.69
C ALA A 722 51.08 -19.51 -13.30
N ALA A 723 52.16 -19.87 -14.00
CA ALA A 723 53.50 -19.29 -13.84
C ALA A 723 53.72 -18.04 -14.72
N GLY A 724 52.73 -17.63 -15.51
CA GLY A 724 52.80 -16.49 -16.42
C GLY A 724 53.43 -16.80 -17.80
N SER A 725 53.76 -18.06 -18.08
CA SER A 725 54.35 -18.45 -19.37
C SER A 725 53.28 -18.51 -20.45
N TRP A 726 53.50 -17.84 -21.58
CA TRP A 726 52.68 -18.03 -22.77
C TRP A 726 53.17 -19.26 -23.54
N VAL A 727 52.34 -20.29 -23.62
CA VAL A 727 52.70 -21.61 -24.18
C VAL A 727 51.59 -22.14 -25.09
N PRO A 728 51.93 -22.99 -26.06
CA PRO A 728 50.92 -23.72 -26.81
C PRO A 728 50.19 -24.72 -25.90
N GLY A 729 48.92 -25.01 -26.20
CA GLY A 729 48.19 -26.08 -25.50
C GLY A 729 48.70 -27.48 -25.87
N THR A 730 49.23 -27.65 -27.09
CA THR A 730 49.87 -28.89 -27.55
C THR A 730 51.29 -28.62 -28.04
N ASP A 731 52.24 -29.40 -27.56
CA ASP A 731 53.67 -29.25 -27.90
C ASP A 731 53.92 -29.36 -29.42
N GLY A 732 54.69 -28.41 -29.96
CA GLY A 732 55.12 -28.36 -31.36
C GLY A 732 54.01 -28.20 -32.41
N LYS A 733 52.79 -27.76 -32.04
CA LYS A 733 51.65 -27.68 -32.97
C LYS A 733 51.34 -26.29 -33.52
N PRO A 734 50.89 -25.29 -32.72
CA PRO A 734 50.49 -24.01 -33.29
C PRO A 734 51.73 -23.19 -33.68
N ASN A 735 51.66 -22.56 -34.86
CA ASN A 735 52.67 -21.61 -35.32
C ASN A 735 52.42 -20.22 -34.72
N ILE A 736 53.49 -19.44 -34.56
CA ILE A 736 53.38 -18.00 -34.29
C ILE A 736 53.36 -17.27 -35.64
N GLY A 737 52.16 -16.88 -36.06
CA GLY A 737 51.92 -16.29 -37.39
C GLY A 737 51.77 -17.32 -38.50
N SER A 738 51.59 -16.83 -39.74
CA SER A 738 51.49 -17.65 -40.95
C SER A 738 52.12 -16.95 -42.17
N ALA A 739 52.24 -17.65 -43.30
CA ALA A 739 52.80 -17.09 -44.54
C ALA A 739 52.11 -15.79 -45.00
N ILE A 740 50.79 -15.69 -44.78
CA ILE A 740 49.97 -14.52 -45.11
C ILE A 740 49.69 -13.58 -43.92
N ARG A 741 49.93 -14.04 -42.69
CA ARG A 741 49.78 -13.25 -41.45
C ARG A 741 51.06 -13.31 -40.63
N ARG A 742 52.12 -12.70 -41.20
CA ARG A 742 53.46 -12.68 -40.60
C ARG A 742 53.50 -11.73 -39.41
N VAL A 743 54.24 -12.13 -38.38
CA VAL A 743 54.58 -11.23 -37.26
C VAL A 743 55.62 -10.22 -37.76
N ASN A 744 55.37 -8.93 -37.54
CA ASN A 744 56.25 -7.85 -38.03
C ASN A 744 57.63 -7.87 -37.35
N ASN A 745 57.67 -8.02 -36.03
CA ASN A 745 58.92 -8.05 -35.24
C ASN A 745 58.75 -8.82 -33.93
N SER A 746 59.85 -9.19 -33.27
CA SER A 746 59.85 -9.84 -31.96
C SER A 746 60.99 -9.31 -31.08
N PHE A 747 60.71 -9.12 -29.79
CA PHE A 747 61.69 -8.64 -28.80
C PHE A 747 61.91 -9.72 -27.74
N PHE A 748 63.17 -10.12 -27.55
CA PHE A 748 63.55 -11.08 -26.53
C PHE A 748 64.78 -10.59 -25.76
N THR A 749 64.82 -10.80 -24.44
CA THR A 749 66.01 -10.52 -23.63
C THR A 749 67.12 -11.53 -23.90
N VAL A 750 66.75 -12.77 -24.26
CA VAL A 750 67.65 -13.87 -24.61
C VAL A 750 67.20 -14.51 -25.93
N ALA A 751 68.14 -15.08 -26.69
CA ALA A 751 67.84 -15.70 -27.98
C ALA A 751 66.87 -16.89 -27.85
N PRO A 752 66.00 -17.17 -28.86
CA PRO A 752 65.14 -18.34 -28.85
C PRO A 752 65.91 -19.66 -28.78
N THR A 753 65.43 -20.59 -27.96
CA THR A 753 65.98 -21.94 -27.86
C THR A 753 65.32 -22.86 -28.88
N VAL A 754 66.10 -23.47 -29.78
CA VAL A 754 65.64 -24.52 -30.70
C VAL A 754 66.17 -25.87 -30.23
N SER A 755 65.27 -26.82 -29.95
CA SER A 755 65.64 -28.18 -29.52
C SER A 755 66.55 -28.86 -30.54
N SER A 756 67.74 -29.30 -30.11
CA SER A 756 68.76 -29.90 -30.97
C SER A 756 69.31 -31.24 -30.45
N ASP A 757 68.45 -32.02 -29.79
CA ASP A 757 68.80 -33.35 -29.29
C ASP A 757 69.15 -34.30 -30.47
N ALA A 758 70.23 -35.07 -30.33
CA ALA A 758 70.67 -36.05 -31.31
C ALA A 758 69.67 -37.23 -31.45
N LEU A 759 68.93 -37.55 -30.39
CA LEU A 759 67.91 -38.61 -30.40
C LEU A 759 66.70 -38.27 -31.28
N LEU A 760 66.51 -36.97 -31.57
CA LEU A 760 65.42 -36.46 -32.41
C LEU A 760 65.85 -36.27 -33.87
N LYS A 761 67.08 -36.64 -34.25
CA LYS A 761 67.67 -36.32 -35.56
C LYS A 761 68.28 -37.53 -36.25
N LYS A 762 68.06 -37.64 -37.57
CA LYS A 762 68.84 -38.53 -38.44
C LYS A 762 70.01 -37.75 -39.04
N LEU A 763 71.24 -38.07 -38.63
CA LEU A 763 72.44 -37.35 -39.07
C LEU A 763 72.94 -37.90 -40.41
N ARG A 764 73.15 -37.01 -41.39
CA ARG A 764 73.79 -37.34 -42.68
C ARG A 764 75.33 -37.28 -42.60
N GLY A 765 75.87 -36.40 -41.76
CA GLY A 765 77.31 -36.09 -41.69
C GLY A 765 77.59 -34.62 -42.03
N LEU A 766 78.85 -34.31 -42.34
CA LEU A 766 79.30 -32.96 -42.71
C LEU A 766 78.67 -32.47 -44.03
N LEU A 767 78.85 -31.18 -44.33
CA LEU A 767 78.51 -30.63 -45.65
C LEU A 767 79.43 -31.25 -46.71
N SER A 768 78.85 -31.57 -47.87
CA SER A 768 79.59 -32.10 -49.01
C SER A 768 80.41 -30.98 -49.68
N ALA A 769 81.44 -31.35 -50.44
CA ALA A 769 82.20 -30.37 -51.24
C ALA A 769 81.29 -29.58 -52.21
N GLN A 770 80.25 -30.22 -52.74
CA GLN A 770 79.27 -29.60 -53.64
C GLN A 770 78.42 -28.56 -52.91
N GLU A 771 78.01 -28.83 -51.67
CA GLU A 771 77.27 -27.86 -50.83
C GLU A 771 78.14 -26.68 -50.40
N LEU A 772 79.40 -26.95 -50.06
CA LEU A 772 80.35 -25.89 -49.73
C LEU A 772 80.66 -25.00 -50.95
N ALA A 773 80.79 -25.59 -52.14
CA ALA A 773 80.96 -24.86 -53.39
C ALA A 773 79.73 -24.00 -53.73
N ALA A 774 78.53 -24.58 -53.60
CA ALA A 774 77.28 -23.85 -53.81
C ALA A 774 77.17 -22.63 -52.87
N TRP A 775 77.42 -22.82 -51.58
CA TRP A 775 77.36 -21.73 -50.62
C TRP A 775 78.42 -20.66 -50.87
N GLY A 776 79.66 -21.06 -51.19
CA GLY A 776 80.77 -20.15 -51.48
C GLY A 776 80.56 -19.23 -52.68
N SER A 777 79.58 -19.53 -53.55
CA SER A 777 79.22 -18.68 -54.69
C SER A 777 78.27 -17.53 -54.34
N ILE A 778 77.73 -17.49 -53.12
CA ILE A 778 76.72 -16.53 -52.67
C ILE A 778 77.41 -15.42 -51.85
N GLN A 779 76.91 -14.18 -51.96
CA GLN A 779 77.43 -13.03 -51.20
C GLN A 779 76.31 -12.29 -50.47
N PRO A 780 76.52 -11.87 -49.20
CA PRO A 780 75.54 -11.06 -48.49
C PRO A 780 75.38 -9.68 -49.15
N LYS A 781 74.16 -9.14 -49.08
CA LYS A 781 73.74 -7.86 -49.67
C LYS A 781 73.21 -6.93 -48.58
N ILE A 782 73.34 -5.63 -48.82
CA ILE A 782 72.59 -4.60 -48.09
C ILE A 782 71.35 -4.25 -48.91
N TYR A 783 70.18 -4.24 -48.28
CA TYR A 783 68.90 -3.94 -48.94
C TYR A 783 67.96 -3.16 -48.01
N GLN A 784 66.97 -2.48 -48.58
CA GLN A 784 65.87 -1.86 -47.85
C GLN A 784 64.56 -2.55 -48.26
N MET A 785 63.59 -2.59 -47.35
CA MET A 785 62.25 -3.09 -47.69
C MET A 785 61.51 -2.03 -48.51
N LEU A 786 61.01 -2.38 -49.69
CA LEU A 786 60.34 -1.44 -50.59
C LEU A 786 59.14 -0.75 -49.94
N ASP A 787 58.33 -1.47 -49.16
CA ASP A 787 57.19 -0.90 -48.43
C ASP A 787 57.63 0.18 -47.43
N MET A 788 58.77 -0.01 -46.74
CA MET A 788 59.31 0.97 -45.80
C MET A 788 59.91 2.18 -46.52
N VAL A 789 60.50 1.98 -47.71
CA VAL A 789 60.98 3.08 -48.57
C VAL A 789 59.80 3.91 -49.07
N ALA A 790 58.70 3.27 -49.46
CA ALA A 790 57.48 3.94 -49.88
C ALA A 790 56.81 4.71 -48.73
N GLU A 791 56.75 4.13 -47.51
CA GLU A 791 56.11 4.75 -46.35
C GLU A 791 56.93 5.91 -45.76
N LYS A 792 58.27 5.76 -45.67
CA LYS A 792 59.13 6.67 -44.89
C LYS A 792 60.12 7.47 -45.73
N GLY A 793 60.29 7.13 -47.01
CA GLY A 793 61.34 7.68 -47.88
C GLY A 793 62.66 6.91 -47.78
N GLU A 794 63.46 6.96 -48.84
CA GLU A 794 64.72 6.20 -48.98
C GLU A 794 65.73 6.52 -47.85
N ASP A 795 65.82 7.78 -47.43
CA ASP A 795 66.75 8.22 -46.38
C ASP A 795 66.34 7.75 -44.96
N ALA A 796 65.05 7.52 -44.71
CA ALA A 796 64.55 7.14 -43.39
C ALA A 796 64.29 5.63 -43.24
N ALA A 797 64.13 4.91 -44.36
CA ALA A 797 64.04 3.46 -44.36
C ALA A 797 65.37 2.84 -43.95
N ARG A 798 65.35 1.87 -43.04
CA ARG A 798 66.58 1.27 -42.50
C ARG A 798 67.24 0.34 -43.50
N LEU A 799 68.57 0.32 -43.51
CA LEU A 799 69.36 -0.66 -44.24
C LEU A 799 69.36 -2.00 -43.48
N HIS A 800 68.99 -3.07 -44.17
CA HIS A 800 69.04 -4.45 -43.70
C HIS A 800 70.20 -5.18 -44.38
N ALA A 801 70.78 -6.17 -43.72
CA ALA A 801 71.86 -6.99 -44.25
C ALA A 801 71.42 -8.46 -44.31
N GLY A 802 71.67 -9.14 -45.42
CA GLY A 802 71.32 -10.55 -45.54
C GLY A 802 71.48 -11.14 -46.94
N TYR A 803 70.81 -12.26 -47.18
CA TYR A 803 70.83 -13.01 -48.43
C TYR A 803 69.49 -12.90 -49.16
N VAL A 804 69.53 -12.99 -50.49
CA VAL A 804 68.33 -13.02 -51.34
C VAL A 804 67.96 -14.47 -51.63
N ALA A 805 66.72 -14.86 -51.33
CA ALA A 805 66.26 -16.25 -51.42
C ALA A 805 66.41 -16.85 -52.83
N GLN A 806 66.17 -16.04 -53.86
CA GLN A 806 66.34 -16.41 -55.27
C GLN A 806 67.82 -16.68 -55.63
N GLU A 807 68.77 -15.89 -55.10
CA GLU A 807 70.20 -16.10 -55.36
C GLU A 807 70.68 -17.41 -54.72
N VAL A 808 70.21 -17.72 -53.51
CA VAL A 808 70.50 -19.00 -52.84
C VAL A 808 69.93 -20.17 -53.65
N GLN A 809 68.70 -20.04 -54.14
CA GLN A 809 68.04 -21.04 -54.98
C GLN A 809 68.88 -21.33 -56.23
N GLN A 810 69.28 -20.27 -56.95
CA GLN A 810 70.05 -20.39 -58.18
C GLN A 810 71.42 -21.03 -57.94
N ALA A 811 72.14 -20.62 -56.88
CA ALA A 811 73.44 -21.18 -56.54
C ALA A 811 73.40 -22.69 -56.26
N PHE A 812 72.33 -23.17 -55.59
CA PHE A 812 72.13 -24.59 -55.35
C PHE A 812 71.89 -25.34 -56.66
N ILE A 813 71.01 -24.81 -57.52
CA ILE A 813 70.69 -25.39 -58.84
C ILE A 813 71.95 -25.46 -59.73
N ASP A 814 72.74 -24.40 -59.80
CA ASP A 814 73.95 -24.31 -60.63
C ASP A 814 75.00 -25.35 -60.21
N HIS A 815 75.00 -25.73 -58.93
CA HIS A 815 75.85 -26.77 -58.39
C HIS A 815 75.16 -28.13 -58.34
N GLY A 816 74.01 -28.33 -58.98
CA GLY A 816 73.31 -29.61 -59.05
C GLY A 816 72.63 -30.07 -57.76
N LEU A 817 72.30 -29.14 -56.87
CA LEU A 817 71.57 -29.37 -55.62
C LEU A 817 70.11 -28.91 -55.77
N ASP A 818 69.21 -29.63 -55.11
CA ASP A 818 67.79 -29.25 -55.02
C ASP A 818 67.55 -28.37 -53.78
N PRO A 819 67.23 -27.07 -53.92
CA PRO A 819 67.01 -26.17 -52.80
C PRO A 819 65.83 -26.59 -51.91
N CYS A 820 64.79 -27.21 -52.46
CA CYS A 820 63.61 -27.67 -51.71
C CYS A 820 63.93 -28.77 -50.70
N ARG A 821 65.08 -29.43 -50.83
CA ARG A 821 65.57 -30.44 -49.88
C ARG A 821 66.21 -29.85 -48.63
N TYR A 822 66.45 -28.53 -48.61
CA TYR A 822 67.09 -27.84 -47.51
C TYR A 822 66.10 -26.89 -46.84
N ALA A 823 65.84 -27.12 -45.55
CA ALA A 823 64.92 -26.30 -44.77
C ALA A 823 65.36 -24.82 -44.63
N LEU A 824 66.60 -24.49 -45.01
CA LEU A 824 67.08 -23.10 -45.08
C LEU A 824 66.34 -22.28 -46.13
N TRP A 825 65.81 -22.91 -47.17
CA TRP A 825 65.03 -22.28 -48.23
C TRP A 825 63.57 -22.68 -48.08
N CYS A 826 62.66 -21.72 -48.15
CA CYS A 826 61.23 -21.93 -47.97
C CYS A 826 60.47 -21.27 -49.12
N GLU A 827 59.46 -21.96 -49.63
CA GLU A 827 58.52 -21.45 -50.61
C GLU A 827 57.11 -21.65 -50.07
N ASP A 828 56.40 -20.54 -49.87
CA ASP A 828 55.00 -20.53 -49.46
C ASP A 828 54.16 -19.89 -50.56
N ILE A 829 52.94 -20.38 -50.76
CA ILE A 829 52.00 -19.75 -51.70
C ILE A 829 51.65 -18.36 -51.16
N ASN A 830 51.82 -17.35 -52.01
CA ASN A 830 51.40 -16.00 -51.73
C ASN A 830 50.00 -15.78 -52.30
N TYR A 831 49.23 -14.89 -51.70
CA TYR A 831 47.88 -14.58 -52.13
C TYR A 831 47.72 -13.07 -52.27
N ARG A 832 47.00 -12.62 -53.30
CA ARG A 832 46.52 -11.24 -53.40
C ARG A 832 45.02 -11.21 -53.22
N THR A 833 44.55 -10.09 -52.69
CA THR A 833 43.13 -9.79 -52.67
C THR A 833 42.74 -9.23 -54.05
N GLU A 834 41.79 -9.88 -54.71
CA GLU A 834 41.19 -9.39 -55.95
C GLU A 834 39.68 -9.25 -55.74
N VAL A 835 39.15 -8.10 -56.13
CA VAL A 835 37.71 -7.86 -56.10
C VAL A 835 37.12 -8.53 -57.33
N GLN A 836 36.38 -9.62 -57.12
CA GLN A 836 35.61 -10.26 -58.18
C GLN A 836 34.16 -9.85 -58.09
N THR A 837 33.62 -9.45 -59.24
CA THR A 837 32.19 -9.18 -59.37
C THR A 837 31.45 -10.50 -59.55
N ARG A 838 30.60 -10.85 -58.59
CA ARG A 838 29.68 -11.98 -58.74
C ARG A 838 28.26 -11.44 -58.84
N ARG A 839 27.48 -11.95 -59.80
CA ARG A 839 26.03 -11.71 -59.83
C ARG A 839 25.39 -12.32 -58.59
N ALA A 840 24.80 -11.45 -57.78
CA ALA A 840 23.98 -11.80 -56.64
C ALA A 840 22.57 -11.27 -56.87
N GLN A 841 21.58 -11.87 -56.20
CA GLN A 841 20.22 -11.37 -56.20
C GLN A 841 19.91 -10.77 -54.83
N ARG A 842 19.46 -9.51 -54.80
CA ARG A 842 18.94 -8.86 -53.60
C ARG A 842 17.51 -8.39 -53.85
N GLN A 843 16.76 -8.13 -52.79
CA GLN A 843 15.46 -7.50 -52.95
C GLN A 843 15.67 -6.07 -53.46
N LYS A 844 14.94 -5.70 -54.52
CA LYS A 844 15.01 -4.37 -55.15
C LYS A 844 14.61 -3.30 -54.14
N VAL A 845 15.39 -2.23 -54.10
CA VAL A 845 15.17 -1.08 -53.22
C VAL A 845 14.94 0.15 -54.09
N GLU A 846 13.93 0.96 -53.77
CA GLU A 846 13.71 2.26 -54.39
C GLU A 846 13.90 3.37 -53.35
N LEU A 847 14.65 4.41 -53.73
CA LEU A 847 14.86 5.59 -52.90
C LEU A 847 13.61 6.47 -52.98
N VAL A 848 12.93 6.62 -51.85
CA VAL A 848 11.77 7.49 -51.69
C VAL A 848 12.22 8.70 -50.88
N THR A 849 12.09 9.87 -51.49
CA THR A 849 12.39 11.14 -50.82
C THR A 849 11.34 11.43 -49.76
N GLU A 850 11.70 11.26 -48.49
CA GLU A 850 10.86 11.60 -47.34
C GLU A 850 11.34 12.91 -46.71
N VAL A 851 10.38 13.75 -46.32
CA VAL A 851 10.67 15.01 -45.64
C VAL A 851 10.44 14.82 -44.16
N ARG A 852 11.53 14.81 -43.39
CA ARG A 852 11.51 14.66 -41.95
C ARG A 852 11.84 15.99 -41.28
N GLU A 853 10.95 16.46 -40.41
CA GLU A 853 11.18 17.70 -39.68
C GLU A 853 11.84 17.42 -38.33
N ILE A 854 13.01 18.02 -38.09
CA ILE A 854 13.70 17.97 -36.81
C ILE A 854 13.89 19.38 -36.25
N ILE A 855 13.76 19.52 -34.94
CA ILE A 855 14.00 20.80 -34.26
C ILE A 855 15.41 20.77 -33.68
N GLU A 856 16.28 21.63 -34.19
CA GLU A 856 17.64 21.80 -33.71
C GLU A 856 17.81 23.19 -33.08
N ILE A 857 18.48 23.28 -31.93
CA ILE A 857 18.74 24.57 -31.29
C ILE A 857 19.98 25.19 -31.92
N ARG A 858 19.78 26.16 -32.81
CA ARG A 858 20.88 26.95 -33.38
C ARG A 858 20.92 28.31 -32.72
N ASN A 859 22.08 28.65 -32.16
CA ASN A 859 22.33 29.91 -31.46
C ASN A 859 21.30 30.20 -30.33
N GLY A 860 20.85 29.15 -29.63
CA GLY A 860 19.96 29.29 -28.48
C GLY A 860 18.47 29.36 -28.79
N VAL A 861 18.05 29.19 -30.05
CA VAL A 861 16.62 29.15 -30.44
C VAL A 861 16.28 27.82 -31.12
N PRO A 862 15.25 27.08 -30.67
CA PRO A 862 14.79 25.87 -31.35
C PRO A 862 14.27 26.22 -32.75
N THR A 863 14.96 25.72 -33.78
CA THR A 863 14.65 25.98 -35.19
C THR A 863 14.20 24.68 -35.85
N LEU A 864 12.97 24.65 -36.37
CA LEU A 864 12.44 23.51 -37.13
C LEU A 864 13.10 23.48 -38.52
N LEU A 865 13.79 22.39 -38.82
CA LEU A 865 14.48 22.11 -40.07
C LEU A 865 13.79 20.91 -40.72
N SER A 866 13.15 21.12 -41.87
CA SER A 866 12.65 20.04 -42.71
C SER A 866 13.81 19.50 -43.52
N ILE A 867 14.32 18.34 -43.12
CA ILE A 867 15.40 17.63 -43.81
C ILE A 867 14.74 16.71 -44.83
N VAL A 868 15.14 16.88 -46.08
CA VAL A 868 14.74 16.01 -47.18
C VAL A 868 15.77 14.90 -47.24
N GLU A 869 15.39 13.67 -46.92
CA GLU A 869 16.26 12.50 -46.97
C GLU A 869 15.68 11.44 -47.91
N ASP A 870 16.52 10.88 -48.77
CA ASP A 870 16.13 9.77 -49.62
C ASP A 870 16.23 8.48 -48.78
N VAL A 871 15.09 7.87 -48.46
CA VAL A 871 15.00 6.65 -47.65
C VAL A 871 14.78 5.45 -48.57
N GLU A 872 15.54 4.39 -48.33
CA GLU A 872 15.49 3.14 -49.07
C GLU A 872 14.26 2.30 -48.67
N HIS A 873 13.30 2.14 -49.59
CA HIS A 873 12.12 1.28 -49.40
C HIS A 873 12.24 -0.03 -50.20
N LEU A 874 11.92 -1.16 -49.55
CA LEU A 874 11.94 -2.49 -50.18
C LEU A 874 10.74 -2.67 -51.11
N VAL A 875 10.98 -2.99 -52.38
CA VAL A 875 9.94 -3.15 -53.39
C VAL A 875 9.38 -4.58 -53.33
N ASN A 876 8.05 -4.68 -53.22
CA ASN A 876 7.29 -5.92 -53.32
C ASN A 876 6.26 -5.78 -54.46
N GLU A 877 5.97 -6.87 -55.19
CA GLU A 877 4.86 -6.91 -56.15
C GLU A 877 3.75 -7.84 -55.64
N LEU A 878 2.51 -7.51 -56.00
CA LEU A 878 1.34 -8.32 -55.67
C LEU A 878 1.07 -9.29 -56.81
N VAL A 879 1.35 -10.58 -56.58
CA VAL A 879 1.15 -11.65 -57.56
C VAL A 879 -0.12 -12.44 -57.23
N ALA A 880 -0.90 -12.80 -58.23
CA ALA A 880 -2.08 -13.65 -58.03
C ALA A 880 -1.65 -15.04 -57.53
N VAL A 881 -2.24 -15.48 -56.42
CA VAL A 881 -1.98 -16.77 -55.81
C VAL A 881 -2.60 -17.84 -56.70
N VAL A 882 -1.82 -18.87 -57.06
CA VAL A 882 -2.28 -20.03 -57.82
C VAL A 882 -2.26 -21.29 -56.95
N ASP A 883 -3.10 -22.28 -57.26
CA ASP A 883 -3.14 -23.57 -56.57
C ASP A 883 -2.05 -24.53 -57.07
N GLU A 884 -1.97 -25.73 -56.50
CA GLU A 884 -0.97 -26.76 -56.84
C GLU A 884 -1.01 -27.24 -58.30
N GLN A 885 -2.08 -26.95 -59.05
CA GLN A 885 -2.21 -27.24 -60.47
C GLN A 885 -1.98 -26.01 -61.36
N GLY A 886 -1.69 -24.85 -60.77
CA GLY A 886 -1.36 -23.60 -61.46
C GLY A 886 -2.56 -22.74 -61.82
N TYR A 887 -3.76 -23.03 -61.29
CA TYR A 887 -4.94 -22.20 -61.52
C TYR A 887 -5.06 -21.08 -60.49
N GLU A 888 -5.47 -19.90 -60.93
CA GLU A 888 -5.62 -18.73 -60.06
C GLU A 888 -6.66 -18.97 -58.95
N VAL A 889 -6.22 -18.79 -57.70
CA VAL A 889 -7.04 -18.92 -56.50
C VAL A 889 -7.87 -17.64 -56.33
N ARG A 890 -9.18 -17.82 -56.39
CA ARG A 890 -10.14 -16.75 -56.15
C ARG A 890 -10.76 -16.89 -54.77
N ASP A 891 -11.04 -15.76 -54.14
CA ASP A 891 -11.78 -15.75 -52.88
C ASP A 891 -13.25 -16.15 -53.10
N HIS A 892 -13.99 -16.28 -52.00
CA HIS A 892 -15.40 -16.70 -52.04
C HIS A 892 -16.32 -15.72 -52.78
N ALA A 893 -15.85 -14.51 -53.10
CA ALA A 893 -16.57 -13.49 -53.87
C ALA A 893 -16.14 -13.46 -55.35
N GLY A 894 -15.22 -14.34 -55.78
CA GLY A 894 -14.76 -14.47 -57.16
C GLY A 894 -13.60 -13.54 -57.55
N HIS A 895 -13.06 -12.76 -56.59
CA HIS A 895 -11.90 -11.90 -56.83
C HIS A 895 -10.61 -12.69 -56.71
N LEU A 896 -9.61 -12.31 -57.50
CA LEU A 896 -8.29 -12.92 -57.44
C LEU A 896 -7.64 -12.63 -56.09
N ARG A 897 -7.09 -13.67 -55.46
CA ARG A 897 -6.34 -13.54 -54.21
C ARG A 897 -4.90 -13.21 -54.57
N TYR A 898 -4.34 -12.14 -54.01
CA TYR A 898 -2.95 -11.74 -54.26
C TYR A 898 -2.07 -11.99 -53.03
N ALA A 899 -0.81 -12.33 -53.27
CA ALA A 899 0.24 -12.39 -52.26
C ALA A 899 1.33 -11.37 -52.59
N SER A 900 1.80 -10.65 -51.57
CA SER A 900 2.93 -9.74 -51.70
C SER A 900 4.23 -10.53 -51.71
N VAL A 901 4.95 -10.48 -52.82
CA VAL A 901 6.21 -11.19 -53.02
C VAL A 901 7.32 -10.18 -53.23
N PRO A 902 8.49 -10.32 -52.57
CA PRO A 902 9.63 -9.43 -52.76
C PRO A 902 10.12 -9.47 -54.22
N VAL A 903 10.26 -8.31 -54.84
CA VAL A 903 10.85 -8.19 -56.19
C VAL A 903 12.35 -8.27 -56.02
N MET A 904 12.98 -9.28 -56.63
CA MET A 904 14.44 -9.44 -56.58
C MET A 904 15.08 -8.79 -57.81
N GLU A 905 16.14 -7.99 -57.62
CA GLU A 905 17.01 -7.51 -58.69
C GLU A 905 18.33 -8.26 -58.68
N GLU A 906 18.85 -8.56 -59.88
CA GLU A 906 20.23 -9.02 -60.02
C GLU A 906 21.15 -7.80 -59.93
N TYR A 907 22.12 -7.86 -59.04
CA TYR A 907 23.16 -6.85 -58.94
C TYR A 907 24.53 -7.51 -58.87
N ASP A 908 25.50 -6.76 -59.36
CA ASP A 908 26.90 -7.15 -59.40
C ASP A 908 27.53 -6.79 -58.04
N GLU A 909 27.79 -7.81 -57.22
CA GLU A 909 28.41 -7.67 -55.90
C GLU A 909 29.93 -7.85 -56.02
N GLU A 910 30.68 -6.85 -55.59
CA GLU A 910 32.14 -6.88 -55.51
C GLU A 910 32.58 -7.62 -54.24
N VAL A 911 33.13 -8.83 -54.40
CA VAL A 911 33.61 -9.65 -53.29
C VAL A 911 35.13 -9.74 -53.36
N GLU A 912 35.80 -9.41 -52.27
CA GLU A 912 37.24 -9.62 -52.11
C GLU A 912 37.54 -11.11 -51.95
N VAL A 913 38.19 -11.70 -52.96
CA VAL A 913 38.63 -13.10 -52.94
C VAL A 913 40.16 -13.14 -52.91
N LEU A 914 40.70 -13.99 -52.05
CA LEU A 914 42.13 -14.30 -52.03
C LEU A 914 42.43 -15.25 -53.19
N ILE A 915 43.14 -14.75 -54.19
CA ILE A 915 43.60 -15.54 -55.32
C ILE A 915 45.11 -15.77 -55.14
N GLU A 916 45.57 -16.98 -55.46
CA GLU A 916 46.99 -17.29 -55.48
C GLU A 916 47.73 -16.28 -56.36
N ASP A 917 48.68 -15.55 -55.77
CA ASP A 917 49.45 -14.47 -56.39
C ASP A 917 50.94 -14.79 -56.29
N GLY A 918 51.30 -15.85 -57.00
CA GLY A 918 52.65 -16.39 -57.05
C GLY A 918 53.08 -17.03 -55.73
N THR A 919 54.39 -17.21 -55.61
CA THR A 919 55.01 -17.78 -54.42
C THR A 919 55.88 -16.73 -53.72
N ARG A 920 55.96 -16.84 -52.40
CA ARG A 920 56.85 -16.04 -51.56
C ARG A 920 57.98 -16.92 -51.09
N LEU A 921 59.20 -16.49 -51.39
CA LEU A 921 60.40 -17.17 -50.95
C LEU A 921 60.89 -16.61 -49.62
N GLY A 922 61.34 -17.50 -48.74
CA GLY A 922 61.91 -17.18 -47.43
C GLY A 922 63.22 -17.91 -47.20
N LEU A 923 64.04 -17.34 -46.30
CA LEU A 923 65.26 -17.98 -45.83
C LEU A 923 65.23 -18.13 -44.31
N ARG A 924 65.67 -19.30 -43.81
CA ARG A 924 65.99 -19.48 -42.39
C ARG A 924 67.43 -19.07 -42.14
N TYR A 925 67.61 -17.83 -41.69
CA TYR A 925 68.91 -17.19 -41.58
C TYR A 925 69.87 -17.92 -40.64
N GLU A 926 69.38 -18.55 -39.57
CA GLU A 926 70.23 -19.34 -38.66
C GLU A 926 70.87 -20.54 -39.37
N GLN A 927 70.16 -21.17 -40.30
CA GLN A 927 70.71 -22.27 -41.10
C GLN A 927 71.67 -21.76 -42.18
N CYS A 928 71.37 -20.60 -42.77
CA CYS A 928 72.28 -19.92 -43.69
C CYS A 928 73.64 -19.64 -43.01
N LEU A 929 73.62 -19.15 -41.77
CA LEU A 929 74.84 -18.92 -40.99
C LEU A 929 75.62 -20.20 -40.68
N VAL A 930 74.93 -21.34 -40.46
CA VAL A 930 75.61 -22.63 -40.28
C VAL A 930 76.36 -23.05 -41.55
N PHE A 931 75.74 -22.88 -42.73
CA PHE A 931 76.38 -23.13 -44.02
C PHE A 931 77.59 -22.19 -44.23
N ASP A 932 77.44 -20.92 -43.88
CA ASP A 932 78.49 -19.91 -44.01
C ASP A 932 79.71 -20.23 -43.13
N ILE A 933 79.48 -20.58 -41.87
CA ILE A 933 80.55 -21.01 -40.96
C ILE A 933 81.23 -22.29 -41.45
N ALA A 934 80.46 -23.25 -41.98
CA ALA A 934 81.03 -24.48 -42.52
C ALA A 934 81.91 -24.19 -43.76
N TYR A 935 81.46 -23.31 -44.65
CA TYR A 935 82.24 -22.83 -45.79
C TYR A 935 83.53 -22.14 -45.34
N LEU A 936 83.44 -21.15 -44.45
CA LEU A 936 84.61 -20.43 -43.92
C LEU A 936 85.61 -21.38 -43.25
N ARG A 937 85.14 -22.34 -42.45
CA ARG A 937 86.01 -23.38 -41.86
C ARG A 937 86.73 -24.21 -42.90
N SER A 938 86.03 -24.57 -43.99
CA SER A 938 86.65 -25.32 -45.09
C SER A 938 87.74 -24.51 -45.81
N VAL A 939 87.51 -23.20 -46.00
CA VAL A 939 88.49 -22.28 -46.59
C VAL A 939 89.69 -22.12 -45.66
N CYS A 940 89.48 -21.89 -44.36
CA CYS A 940 90.56 -21.82 -43.38
C CYS A 940 91.39 -23.11 -43.34
N ALA A 941 90.75 -24.29 -43.32
CA ALA A 941 91.46 -25.56 -43.34
C ALA A 941 92.29 -25.76 -44.62
N ALA A 942 91.76 -25.33 -45.78
CA ALA A 942 92.50 -25.36 -47.04
C ALA A 942 93.68 -24.37 -47.03
N LEU A 943 93.52 -23.19 -46.44
CA LEU A 943 94.58 -22.21 -46.26
C LEU A 943 95.67 -22.72 -45.31
N ASP A 944 95.31 -23.33 -44.18
CA ASP A 944 96.26 -23.95 -43.25
C ASP A 944 97.06 -25.05 -43.93
N THR A 945 96.39 -25.93 -44.69
CA THR A 945 97.07 -26.98 -45.46
C THR A 945 98.06 -26.38 -46.47
N ARG A 946 97.68 -25.31 -47.16
CA ARG A 946 98.58 -24.60 -48.09
C ARG A 946 99.71 -23.89 -47.37
N LEU A 947 99.46 -23.31 -46.20
CA LEU A 947 100.45 -22.61 -45.40
C LEU A 947 101.49 -23.59 -44.85
N SER A 948 101.06 -24.71 -44.27
CA SER A 948 101.97 -25.78 -43.83
C SER A 948 102.81 -26.33 -44.99
N ALA A 949 102.21 -26.50 -46.18
CA ALA A 949 102.97 -26.92 -47.35
C ALA A 949 104.00 -25.88 -47.84
N ILE A 950 103.78 -24.60 -47.56
CA ILE A 950 104.74 -23.52 -47.84
C ILE A 950 105.83 -23.50 -46.76
N GLU A 951 105.47 -23.64 -45.48
CA GLU A 951 106.38 -23.66 -44.34
C GLU A 951 107.33 -24.88 -44.36
N ASP A 952 106.83 -26.06 -44.76
CA ASP A 952 107.66 -27.28 -44.93
C ASP A 952 108.58 -27.20 -46.16
N ALA A 953 108.33 -26.26 -47.08
CA ALA A 953 109.14 -26.04 -48.29
C ALA A 953 110.26 -24.98 -48.11
N THR A 954 110.34 -24.36 -46.93
CA THR A 954 111.41 -23.42 -46.51
C THR A 954 112.30 -24.04 -45.45
#